data_AF-A0A930UNC5-F1
#
_entry.id   AF-A0A930UNC5-F1
#
_cell.length_a   1.000
_cell.length_b   1.000
_cell.length_c   1.000
_cell.angle_alpha   90.00
_cell.angle_beta   90.00
_cell.angle_gamma   90.00
#
_symmetry.space_group_name_H-M   'P 1'
#
loop_
_entity.id
_entity.type
_entity.pdbx_description
1 polymer ?
#
loop_
_entity_poly.entity_id
_entity_poly.type
_entity_poly.pdbx_seq_one_letter_code
_entity_poly.pdbx_strand_id
1 'polypeptide(L)'
;MPSQGSSIGEDGSLTISVALDLINSHQTPRSNAVVSAVSSDSSKLTVTPSTRTYTPGNYGTSQEFSIEGVDDDDADDESVTITFSVTGGISASSVSTLTLSESSLDINEDGSATGKTFKVKLGQDPKATRTVTVASTNAGLVVDTDTATAGNQNTLTFNSSNWEDDQTVRITAATDTTLDDETATINLTGTFVTSSSLTVNLWEVIRGQPVEERVVIGEGSTVAFKYRLLDEPPADRTVTISTQNDHTHFTMSANDSTPGNSVTLTFTQQNWNTTQTITLSAPQDNDKNDFHDAGIVFGKSNGLSERHDRNWRAVADIVDDDKTLTISSTDVDVIEGETATFTVALDSQPEDHRNFNRKVYLTSDNDDVTLNPDSLTFDHGNWSTAQTVTITAADDADTTDETLEITLGGGGFEDATVDVDLADDDSPVGLTLSKSTLTIGEDGSDTFTVKLASAPVGDRTVKVVSADTGAVTVSPATLDFTSANYSSTQTVTVRAVDDSDVNDESITINLTGATGDAITAGSATVNVTDDDLSLVLTDTPLTITEGSSGAFKVKLVRRPSASVMVGLTAAGDLTLNKSSLTFTTTNWDDDQSVTVTAGHDSDIDDDTNDISLSASGGGYNNVTATARVNVTDDDAVELVLSTTRLTVTESGSATFTVALNSAPSAGVTVRLAQPSAGRNTDVSISPESLDFTTTDWGTAKTVTVRAAEDADTASETATIDLTAEGGGYDGKTGRVTVDVIDDDGRFVMPATLTVAEGGSKDFTVALGARPTGNVTVMLAQTGTTTGLHDQQLAGRTTRHGQCGP
;
A
#
# COMPACT_ATOMS: atom_id res chain seq x y z
N MET A 1 8.12 -118.95 75.08
CA MET A 1 8.14 -119.64 76.39
C MET A 1 9.52 -120.25 76.58
N PRO A 2 10.06 -120.32 77.81
CA PRO A 2 11.17 -121.22 78.14
C PRO A 2 10.78 -122.69 77.92
N SER A 3 11.77 -123.57 77.82
CA SER A 3 11.57 -125.02 77.81
C SER A 3 11.33 -125.58 79.20
N GLN A 4 10.92 -126.86 79.27
CA GLN A 4 10.91 -127.65 80.51
C GLN A 4 12.31 -127.74 81.15
N GLY A 5 12.35 -128.08 82.45
CA GLY A 5 13.54 -128.68 83.07
C GLY A 5 14.39 -127.78 83.97
N SER A 6 13.82 -126.74 84.60
CA SER A 6 14.51 -125.97 85.64
C SER A 6 14.14 -126.48 87.03
N SER A 7 15.11 -127.06 87.76
CA SER A 7 15.00 -127.34 89.19
C SER A 7 15.21 -126.06 90.01
N ILE A 8 14.41 -125.88 91.04
CA ILE A 8 14.40 -124.76 91.98
C ILE A 8 14.19 -125.38 93.38
N GLY A 9 15.04 -125.04 94.36
CA GLY A 9 14.86 -125.52 95.73
C GLY A 9 13.80 -124.72 96.48
N GLU A 10 13.37 -125.21 97.65
CA GLU A 10 12.36 -124.55 98.49
C GLU A 10 12.59 -123.04 98.69
N ASP A 11 13.79 -122.63 99.12
CA ASP A 11 14.18 -121.22 99.33
C ASP A 11 14.63 -120.50 98.03
N GLY A 12 14.30 -121.06 96.86
CA GLY A 12 14.80 -120.64 95.55
C GLY A 12 13.95 -119.60 94.82
N SER A 13 14.55 -118.99 93.78
CA SER A 13 13.84 -118.12 92.83
C SER A 13 14.33 -118.35 91.39
N LEU A 14 13.41 -118.30 90.44
CA LEU A 14 13.63 -118.47 88.99
C LEU A 14 12.83 -117.41 88.22
N THR A 15 13.50 -116.62 87.38
CA THR A 15 12.84 -115.58 86.57
C THR A 15 12.50 -116.09 85.17
N ILE A 16 11.23 -115.96 84.76
CA ILE A 16 10.77 -116.20 83.38
C ILE A 16 10.51 -114.89 82.65
N SER A 17 11.18 -114.71 81.51
CA SER A 17 10.88 -113.65 80.53
C SER A 17 9.81 -114.08 79.52
N VAL A 18 8.85 -113.21 79.25
CA VAL A 18 7.81 -113.35 78.21
C VAL A 18 7.79 -112.09 77.35
N ALA A 19 7.56 -112.20 76.05
CA ALA A 19 7.38 -111.08 75.13
C ALA A 19 6.20 -111.35 74.16
N LEU A 20 5.69 -110.30 73.51
CA LEU A 20 4.73 -110.40 72.41
C LEU A 20 5.42 -110.03 71.09
N ASP A 21 5.13 -110.77 70.02
CA ASP A 21 5.71 -110.52 68.70
C ASP A 21 4.63 -110.17 67.66
N LEU A 22 5.01 -109.42 66.64
CA LEU A 22 4.15 -108.95 65.57
C LEU A 22 4.28 -109.85 64.34
N ILE A 23 3.17 -110.46 63.93
CA ILE A 23 3.11 -111.35 62.73
C ILE A 23 3.47 -110.60 61.43
N ASN A 24 3.56 -109.26 61.46
CA ASN A 24 3.98 -108.44 60.32
C ASN A 24 4.74 -107.19 60.79
N SER A 25 6.00 -107.01 60.36
CA SER A 25 6.99 -106.06 60.92
C SER A 25 6.74 -104.57 60.65
N HIS A 26 5.60 -104.21 60.05
CA HIS A 26 5.29 -102.85 59.59
C HIS A 26 3.96 -102.29 60.14
N GLN A 27 3.49 -102.79 61.28
CA GLN A 27 2.36 -102.20 62.02
C GLN A 27 2.77 -101.84 63.45
N THR A 28 2.37 -100.64 63.91
CA THR A 28 2.51 -100.24 65.31
C THR A 28 1.20 -100.48 66.07
N PRO A 29 1.23 -101.14 67.24
CA PRO A 29 0.06 -101.26 68.10
C PRO A 29 -0.47 -99.88 68.52
N ARG A 30 -1.80 -99.71 68.56
CA ARG A 30 -2.45 -98.44 68.94
C ARG A 30 -3.22 -98.51 70.27
N SER A 31 -3.15 -99.64 70.97
CA SER A 31 -3.75 -99.88 72.27
C SER A 31 -2.88 -100.82 73.09
N ASN A 32 -3.08 -100.83 74.41
CA ASN A 32 -2.42 -101.80 75.28
C ASN A 32 -2.99 -103.21 75.07
N ALA A 33 -2.15 -104.22 75.22
CA ALA A 33 -2.52 -105.59 75.51
C ALA A 33 -2.14 -105.94 76.95
N VAL A 34 -2.74 -106.98 77.53
CA VAL A 34 -2.42 -107.49 78.86
C VAL A 34 -2.07 -108.97 78.75
N VAL A 35 -1.07 -109.41 79.52
CA VAL A 35 -0.67 -110.80 79.68
C VAL A 35 -0.82 -111.20 81.15
N SER A 36 -1.35 -112.39 81.42
CA SER A 36 -1.53 -112.94 82.77
C SER A 36 -0.72 -114.23 82.96
N ALA A 37 -0.40 -114.57 84.21
CA ALA A 37 0.34 -115.77 84.62
C ALA A 37 -0.25 -116.40 85.90
N VAL A 38 -0.34 -117.73 85.98
CA VAL A 38 -0.96 -118.46 87.11
C VAL A 38 -0.19 -119.77 87.39
N SER A 39 0.07 -120.09 88.67
CA SER A 39 0.64 -121.36 89.15
C SER A 39 -0.45 -122.43 89.39
N SER A 40 -0.12 -123.70 89.17
CA SER A 40 -1.01 -124.84 89.45
C SER A 40 -1.07 -125.24 90.93
N ASP A 41 -0.02 -124.92 91.71
CA ASP A 41 0.00 -125.09 93.16
C ASP A 41 0.83 -123.97 93.80
N SER A 42 0.14 -123.05 94.48
CA SER A 42 0.76 -121.90 95.15
C SER A 42 1.28 -122.22 96.56
N SER A 43 1.16 -123.46 97.02
CA SER A 43 1.71 -123.92 98.31
C SER A 43 3.21 -124.19 98.20
N LYS A 44 3.65 -124.75 97.05
CA LYS A 44 5.06 -125.07 96.76
C LYS A 44 5.74 -124.04 95.83
N LEU A 45 5.03 -123.42 94.86
CA LEU A 45 5.61 -122.44 93.91
C LEU A 45 4.66 -121.28 93.55
N THR A 46 5.08 -120.03 93.83
CA THR A 46 4.31 -118.80 93.58
C THR A 46 4.80 -118.03 92.34
N VAL A 47 4.02 -117.05 91.84
CA VAL A 47 4.40 -116.21 90.67
C VAL A 47 4.09 -114.74 90.89
N THR A 48 5.12 -113.88 90.78
CA THR A 48 5.02 -112.43 91.04
C THR A 48 5.68 -111.60 89.92
N PRO A 49 4.98 -110.60 89.33
CA PRO A 49 3.57 -110.29 89.43
C PRO A 49 2.72 -111.22 88.53
N SER A 50 1.47 -111.48 88.88
CA SER A 50 0.56 -112.33 88.08
C SER A 50 0.07 -111.72 86.76
N THR A 51 0.39 -110.45 86.46
CA THR A 51 0.05 -109.80 85.18
C THR A 51 1.11 -108.80 84.72
N ARG A 52 1.25 -108.63 83.39
CA ARG A 52 2.09 -107.62 82.73
C ARG A 52 1.32 -106.93 81.60
N THR A 53 1.44 -105.61 81.47
CA THR A 53 0.78 -104.83 80.42
C THR A 53 1.78 -104.45 79.33
N TYR A 54 1.41 -104.67 78.08
CA TYR A 54 2.19 -104.31 76.89
C TYR A 54 1.54 -103.10 76.25
N THR A 55 2.16 -101.94 76.40
CA THR A 55 1.77 -100.69 75.74
C THR A 55 2.45 -100.59 74.38
N PRO A 56 1.98 -99.73 73.45
CA PRO A 56 2.62 -99.52 72.15
C PRO A 56 4.15 -99.33 72.15
N GLY A 57 4.75 -98.88 73.26
CA GLY A 57 6.19 -98.70 73.41
C GLY A 57 6.99 -99.93 73.88
N ASN A 58 6.36 -101.06 74.25
CA ASN A 58 7.08 -102.22 74.80
C ASN A 58 6.55 -103.61 74.39
N TYR A 59 5.74 -103.74 73.32
CA TYR A 59 5.23 -105.05 72.85
C TYR A 59 6.32 -106.12 72.70
N GLY A 60 7.40 -105.80 71.97
CA GLY A 60 8.55 -106.68 71.75
C GLY A 60 9.56 -106.75 72.89
N THR A 61 9.33 -106.05 74.01
CA THR A 61 10.23 -106.08 75.17
C THR A 61 9.86 -107.24 76.08
N SER A 62 10.84 -108.07 76.44
CA SER A 62 10.61 -109.13 77.44
C SER A 62 10.25 -108.52 78.79
N GLN A 63 9.14 -108.96 79.38
CA GLN A 63 8.72 -108.64 80.74
C GLN A 63 8.82 -109.88 81.63
N GLU A 64 9.34 -109.68 82.84
CA GLU A 64 9.71 -110.77 83.74
C GLU A 64 8.60 -111.16 84.71
N PHE A 65 8.59 -112.44 85.07
CA PHE A 65 7.79 -113.04 86.12
C PHE A 65 8.76 -113.76 87.05
N SER A 66 8.83 -113.37 88.32
CA SER A 66 9.52 -114.16 89.34
C SER A 66 8.68 -115.39 89.67
N ILE A 67 9.33 -116.53 89.81
CA ILE A 67 8.76 -117.76 90.36
C ILE A 67 9.58 -118.08 91.60
N GLU A 68 8.94 -118.14 92.75
CA GLU A 68 9.58 -118.35 94.05
C GLU A 68 9.07 -119.65 94.66
N GLY A 69 10.01 -120.47 95.13
CA GLY A 69 9.71 -121.66 95.92
C GLY A 69 9.14 -121.29 97.29
N VAL A 70 8.70 -122.31 98.04
CA VAL A 70 8.24 -122.18 99.41
C VAL A 70 8.81 -123.35 100.21
N ASP A 71 9.47 -123.04 101.33
CA ASP A 71 9.90 -124.01 102.35
C ASP A 71 8.71 -124.54 103.15
N ASP A 72 8.54 -125.85 103.14
CA ASP A 72 7.56 -126.59 103.95
C ASP A 72 8.14 -127.79 104.74
N ASP A 73 9.43 -127.73 105.11
CA ASP A 73 10.07 -128.61 106.11
C ASP A 73 10.11 -130.14 105.76
N ASP A 74 9.87 -130.52 104.49
CA ASP A 74 9.99 -131.91 103.98
C ASP A 74 11.32 -132.19 103.22
N ALA A 75 11.35 -133.14 102.28
CA ALA A 75 12.59 -133.59 101.60
C ALA A 75 12.34 -134.31 100.26
N ASP A 76 11.26 -133.95 99.56
CA ASP A 76 10.78 -134.56 98.32
C ASP A 76 11.11 -133.66 97.09
N ASP A 77 10.96 -134.19 95.87
CA ASP A 77 11.13 -133.43 94.60
C ASP A 77 9.76 -133.28 93.87
N GLU A 78 9.07 -132.14 94.03
CA GLU A 78 7.76 -131.89 93.38
C GLU A 78 7.84 -131.41 91.91
N SER A 79 6.68 -131.22 91.28
CA SER A 79 6.56 -130.60 89.95
C SER A 79 5.29 -129.76 89.81
N VAL A 80 5.44 -128.45 89.59
CA VAL A 80 4.36 -127.45 89.48
C VAL A 80 4.39 -126.78 88.09
N THR A 81 3.25 -126.30 87.58
CA THR A 81 3.08 -125.77 86.22
C THR A 81 2.58 -124.31 86.21
N ILE A 82 3.13 -123.47 85.32
CA ILE A 82 2.70 -122.06 85.12
C ILE A 82 2.03 -121.88 83.75
N THR A 83 0.91 -121.14 83.67
CA THR A 83 0.12 -120.90 82.44
C THR A 83 -0.03 -119.40 82.10
N PHE A 84 -0.07 -119.03 80.80
CA PHE A 84 -0.13 -117.63 80.31
C PHE A 84 -1.27 -117.34 79.29
N SER A 85 -1.70 -116.07 79.08
CA SER A 85 -2.80 -115.65 78.16
C SER A 85 -2.73 -114.15 77.72
N VAL A 86 -3.42 -113.68 76.64
CA VAL A 86 -3.24 -112.34 75.97
C VAL A 86 -4.53 -111.71 75.33
N THR A 87 -4.63 -110.36 75.17
CA THR A 87 -5.78 -109.64 74.53
C THR A 87 -5.48 -108.30 73.78
N GLY A 88 -5.75 -108.13 72.45
CA GLY A 88 -6.05 -106.84 71.73
C GLY A 88 -5.21 -106.31 70.50
N GLY A 89 -5.83 -105.58 69.51
CA GLY A 89 -5.24 -104.45 68.67
C GLY A 89 -4.94 -104.54 67.11
N ILE A 90 -5.48 -103.65 66.22
CA ILE A 90 -5.16 -103.37 64.75
C ILE A 90 -5.70 -101.94 64.30
N SER A 91 -5.72 -101.28 63.07
CA SER A 91 -5.28 -101.38 61.63
C SER A 91 -5.27 -99.97 60.88
N ALA A 92 -5.17 -99.83 59.51
CA ALA A 92 -4.95 -98.52 58.77
C ALA A 92 -5.24 -98.39 57.21
N SER A 93 -5.28 -97.14 56.62
CA SER A 93 -4.87 -96.71 55.22
C SER A 93 -5.10 -95.18 54.91
N SER A 94 -4.35 -94.51 53.97
CA SER A 94 -4.57 -93.09 53.49
C SER A 94 -3.82 -92.67 52.18
N VAL A 95 -4.20 -91.53 51.53
CA VAL A 95 -3.66 -90.95 50.24
C VAL A 95 -3.40 -89.43 50.36
N SER A 96 -2.36 -88.87 49.72
CA SER A 96 -1.90 -87.46 49.87
C SER A 96 -2.32 -86.50 48.73
N THR A 97 -2.34 -85.19 49.00
CA THR A 97 -2.61 -84.11 48.03
C THR A 97 -1.34 -83.39 47.55
N LEU A 98 -1.45 -82.61 46.47
CA LEU A 98 -0.42 -81.68 45.95
C LEU A 98 -0.85 -80.21 46.11
N THR A 99 0.10 -79.33 46.40
CA THR A 99 -0.07 -77.86 46.46
C THR A 99 0.94 -77.18 45.53
N LEU A 100 0.49 -76.16 44.79
CA LEU A 100 1.29 -75.33 43.88
C LEU A 100 1.37 -73.89 44.42
N SER A 101 2.43 -73.13 44.11
CA SER A 101 2.47 -71.68 44.44
C SER A 101 1.64 -70.83 43.48
N GLU A 102 1.64 -71.16 42.20
CA GLU A 102 0.95 -70.42 41.14
C GLU A 102 -0.15 -71.27 40.48
N SER A 103 -1.19 -70.61 39.98
CA SER A 103 -2.20 -71.23 39.10
C SER A 103 -1.91 -71.02 37.61
N SER A 104 -1.08 -70.04 37.26
CA SER A 104 -0.60 -69.82 35.89
C SER A 104 0.79 -69.19 35.86
N LEU A 105 1.49 -69.32 34.72
CA LEU A 105 2.75 -68.63 34.44
C LEU A 105 2.69 -67.96 33.06
N ASP A 106 3.11 -66.70 32.97
CA ASP A 106 3.37 -66.03 31.69
C ASP A 106 4.84 -66.16 31.30
N ILE A 107 5.09 -66.73 30.12
CA ILE A 107 6.44 -66.97 29.59
C ILE A 107 6.51 -66.40 28.17
N ASN A 108 7.55 -65.61 27.88
CA ASN A 108 7.83 -65.15 26.52
C ASN A 108 8.47 -66.30 25.73
N GLU A 109 8.12 -66.47 24.45
CA GLU A 109 8.79 -67.38 23.50
C GLU A 109 10.16 -66.81 23.04
N ASP A 110 10.90 -66.12 23.91
CA ASP A 110 12.20 -65.48 23.60
C ASP A 110 13.38 -66.48 23.55
N GLY A 111 13.11 -67.77 23.77
CA GLY A 111 14.12 -68.83 23.89
C GLY A 111 15.03 -68.68 25.11
N SER A 112 14.70 -67.82 26.07
CA SER A 112 15.56 -67.53 27.20
C SER A 112 15.65 -68.71 28.17
N ALA A 113 16.88 -69.16 28.37
CA ALA A 113 17.22 -70.14 29.40
C ALA A 113 16.89 -69.67 30.84
N THR A 114 16.49 -68.40 31.08
CA THR A 114 16.08 -67.92 32.41
C THR A 114 14.71 -68.44 32.85
N GLY A 115 13.75 -68.56 31.94
CA GLY A 115 12.41 -69.11 32.19
C GLY A 115 11.60 -68.41 33.29
N LYS A 116 10.59 -69.11 33.81
CA LYS A 116 9.85 -68.79 35.04
C LYS A 116 9.88 -70.00 35.98
N THR A 117 9.53 -69.80 37.25
CA THR A 117 9.54 -70.86 38.27
C THR A 117 8.27 -70.86 39.11
N PHE A 118 7.78 -72.05 39.45
CA PHE A 118 6.74 -72.27 40.46
C PHE A 118 7.23 -73.29 41.50
N LYS A 119 6.50 -73.44 42.61
CA LYS A 119 6.84 -74.35 43.71
C LYS A 119 5.79 -75.41 43.92
N VAL A 120 6.21 -76.59 44.39
CA VAL A 120 5.40 -77.80 44.55
C VAL A 120 5.70 -78.50 45.88
N LYS A 121 4.66 -78.94 46.60
CA LYS A 121 4.80 -79.81 47.78
C LYS A 121 3.59 -80.71 48.04
N LEU A 122 3.72 -81.67 48.95
CA LEU A 122 2.61 -82.53 49.38
C LEU A 122 1.84 -81.92 50.56
N GLY A 123 0.54 -82.22 50.66
CA GLY A 123 -0.31 -81.78 51.77
C GLY A 123 -0.25 -82.66 53.04
N GLN A 124 0.41 -83.82 53.00
CA GLN A 124 0.66 -84.67 54.19
C GLN A 124 1.84 -85.64 53.94
N ASP A 125 2.51 -86.05 55.03
CA ASP A 125 3.60 -87.04 55.02
C ASP A 125 3.17 -88.33 54.30
N PRO A 126 3.84 -88.72 53.19
CA PRO A 126 3.42 -89.86 52.39
C PRO A 126 3.74 -91.24 53.01
N LYS A 127 4.50 -91.29 54.12
CA LYS A 127 4.94 -92.49 54.88
C LYS A 127 5.74 -93.56 54.13
N ALA A 128 5.89 -93.38 52.82
CA ALA A 128 6.80 -94.07 51.90
C ALA A 128 7.05 -93.12 50.73
N THR A 129 8.21 -93.23 50.07
CA THR A 129 8.60 -92.34 48.97
C THR A 129 7.56 -92.32 47.84
N ARG A 130 7.24 -91.13 47.34
CA ARG A 130 6.37 -90.87 46.19
C ARG A 130 7.16 -90.16 45.11
N THR A 131 6.75 -90.41 43.89
CA THR A 131 7.33 -89.85 42.68
C THR A 131 6.22 -89.12 41.95
N VAL A 132 6.45 -87.86 41.61
CA VAL A 132 5.51 -86.98 40.92
C VAL A 132 6.14 -86.57 39.61
N THR A 133 5.64 -87.11 38.50
CA THR A 133 6.06 -86.73 37.16
C THR A 133 5.35 -85.43 36.77
N VAL A 134 6.15 -84.46 36.33
CA VAL A 134 5.76 -83.12 35.89
C VAL A 134 5.95 -83.07 34.38
N ALA A 135 4.86 -82.92 33.63
CA ALA A 135 4.85 -83.02 32.18
C ALA A 135 4.06 -81.88 31.52
N SER A 136 4.64 -81.23 30.53
CA SER A 136 3.97 -80.23 29.69
C SER A 136 3.07 -80.88 28.64
N THR A 137 2.00 -80.18 28.23
CA THR A 137 1.23 -80.49 27.02
C THR A 137 1.85 -79.94 25.72
N ASN A 138 2.64 -78.86 25.79
CA ASN A 138 3.43 -78.34 24.66
C ASN A 138 4.86 -78.90 24.72
N ALA A 139 5.38 -79.39 23.58
CA ALA A 139 6.74 -79.92 23.45
C ALA A 139 7.83 -78.83 23.35
N GLY A 140 7.47 -77.58 23.03
CA GLY A 140 8.39 -76.43 23.10
C GLY A 140 8.70 -76.00 24.53
N LEU A 141 7.85 -76.37 25.50
CA LEU A 141 8.08 -76.13 26.92
C LEU A 141 8.96 -77.21 27.55
N VAL A 142 10.13 -76.79 28.02
CA VAL A 142 11.06 -77.60 28.80
C VAL A 142 10.72 -77.49 30.28
N VAL A 143 10.59 -78.64 30.94
CA VAL A 143 10.44 -78.79 32.39
C VAL A 143 11.79 -79.12 33.01
N ASP A 144 12.14 -78.41 34.08
CA ASP A 144 13.29 -78.66 34.95
C ASP A 144 12.80 -78.68 36.41
N THR A 145 12.83 -79.86 37.04
CA THR A 145 12.41 -80.07 38.45
C THR A 145 13.55 -80.06 39.46
N ASP A 146 14.80 -79.79 39.04
CA ASP A 146 15.95 -79.63 39.94
C ASP A 146 16.97 -78.66 39.31
N THR A 147 16.67 -77.36 39.43
CA THR A 147 17.41 -76.26 38.79
C THR A 147 18.87 -76.13 39.25
N ALA A 148 19.32 -76.95 40.21
CA ALA A 148 20.72 -77.04 40.65
C ALA A 148 21.51 -78.16 39.94
N THR A 149 20.83 -79.12 39.29
CA THR A 149 21.43 -80.26 38.61
C THR A 149 21.39 -80.07 37.09
N ALA A 150 22.53 -80.20 36.42
CA ALA A 150 22.63 -79.98 34.98
C ALA A 150 21.81 -81.01 34.17
N GLY A 151 20.96 -80.50 33.28
CA GLY A 151 20.00 -81.27 32.47
C GLY A 151 18.56 -80.88 32.80
N ASN A 152 17.60 -81.48 32.09
CA ASN A 152 16.17 -81.19 32.27
C ASN A 152 15.52 -82.39 32.95
N GLN A 153 15.10 -82.27 34.21
CA GLN A 153 14.42 -83.32 34.96
C GLN A 153 12.91 -83.05 35.00
N ASN A 154 12.11 -84.10 34.92
CA ASN A 154 10.65 -84.03 34.84
C ASN A 154 9.94 -84.70 36.03
N THR A 155 10.65 -84.87 37.16
CA THR A 155 10.24 -85.80 38.21
C THR A 155 10.69 -85.33 39.60
N LEU A 156 9.71 -84.95 40.43
CA LEU A 156 9.90 -84.65 41.85
C LEU A 156 9.80 -85.92 42.70
N THR A 157 10.59 -86.00 43.77
CA THR A 157 10.57 -87.13 44.71
C THR A 157 10.35 -86.65 46.14
N PHE A 158 9.25 -87.09 46.74
CA PHE A 158 8.82 -86.70 48.07
C PHE A 158 8.85 -87.90 49.03
N ASN A 159 9.44 -87.73 50.19
CA ASN A 159 9.51 -88.72 51.26
C ASN A 159 9.28 -88.03 52.63
N SER A 160 9.26 -88.81 53.72
CA SER A 160 8.94 -88.27 55.05
C SER A 160 9.90 -87.19 55.58
N SER A 161 11.04 -86.93 54.92
CA SER A 161 11.97 -85.84 55.28
C SER A 161 11.91 -84.58 54.41
N ASN A 162 11.14 -84.53 53.31
CA ASN A 162 11.10 -83.37 52.39
C ASN A 162 9.71 -83.03 51.81
N TRP A 163 8.64 -83.58 52.39
CA TRP A 163 7.30 -83.48 51.79
C TRP A 163 6.58 -82.13 52.00
N GLU A 164 6.95 -81.37 53.04
CA GLU A 164 6.46 -80.00 53.31
C GLU A 164 7.33 -78.91 52.62
N ASP A 165 8.50 -79.27 52.10
CA ASP A 165 9.45 -78.33 51.52
C ASP A 165 9.06 -77.96 50.09
N ASP A 166 9.04 -76.65 49.81
CA ASP A 166 8.79 -76.11 48.46
C ASP A 166 9.86 -76.60 47.46
N GLN A 167 9.53 -77.60 46.64
CA GLN A 167 10.40 -77.98 45.53
C GLN A 167 10.16 -77.02 44.35
N THR A 168 11.22 -76.39 43.85
CA THR A 168 11.12 -75.43 42.75
C THR A 168 11.16 -76.16 41.41
N VAL A 169 10.21 -75.84 40.53
CA VAL A 169 10.17 -76.28 39.15
C VAL A 169 10.32 -75.07 38.23
N ARG A 170 11.27 -75.13 37.31
CA ARG A 170 11.49 -74.17 36.23
C ARG A 170 10.78 -74.64 34.97
N ILE A 171 10.19 -73.69 34.27
CA ILE A 171 9.66 -73.85 32.92
C ILE A 171 10.36 -72.83 32.02
N THR A 172 10.90 -73.29 30.89
CA THR A 172 11.46 -72.45 29.82
C THR A 172 10.79 -72.77 28.51
N ALA A 173 10.38 -71.74 27.76
CA ALA A 173 9.98 -71.87 26.37
C ALA A 173 11.21 -71.86 25.46
N ALA A 174 11.12 -72.55 24.33
CA ALA A 174 11.96 -72.28 23.17
C ALA A 174 11.41 -71.03 22.43
N THR A 175 12.11 -70.58 21.39
CA THR A 175 11.45 -69.90 20.28
C THR A 175 10.82 -70.98 19.40
N ASP A 176 9.54 -70.86 19.03
CA ASP A 176 8.98 -71.68 17.95
C ASP A 176 8.94 -70.94 16.58
N THR A 177 7.94 -71.17 15.74
CA THR A 177 7.81 -70.57 14.39
C THR A 177 6.37 -70.12 14.08
N THR A 178 5.48 -70.25 15.05
CA THR A 178 4.12 -69.70 15.05
C THR A 178 4.19 -68.22 15.45
N LEU A 179 3.13 -67.46 15.20
CA LEU A 179 3.02 -66.03 15.57
C LEU A 179 1.71 -65.79 16.32
N ASP A 180 1.25 -66.80 17.07
CA ASP A 180 0.05 -66.76 17.88
C ASP A 180 0.45 -66.62 19.37
N ASP A 181 -0.51 -66.38 20.27
CA ASP A 181 -0.29 -66.43 21.73
C ASP A 181 -0.97 -67.71 22.28
N GLU A 182 -0.20 -68.78 22.53
CA GLU A 182 -0.76 -70.08 22.94
C GLU A 182 -0.98 -70.23 24.46
N THR A 183 -1.73 -71.28 24.84
CA THR A 183 -1.77 -71.78 26.21
C THR A 183 -1.42 -73.26 26.28
N ALA A 184 -0.55 -73.60 27.24
CA ALA A 184 -0.14 -74.96 27.57
C ALA A 184 -0.52 -75.30 29.01
N THR A 185 -0.31 -76.55 29.42
CA THR A 185 -0.60 -77.01 30.79
C THR A 185 0.55 -77.87 31.30
N ILE A 186 1.07 -77.53 32.48
CA ILE A 186 2.00 -78.39 33.21
C ILE A 186 1.17 -79.29 34.13
N ASN A 187 1.21 -80.60 33.88
CA ASN A 187 0.47 -81.62 34.62
C ASN A 187 1.40 -82.32 35.62
N LEU A 188 0.94 -82.48 36.86
CA LEU A 188 1.66 -83.14 37.94
C LEU A 188 0.89 -84.40 38.36
N THR A 189 1.51 -85.57 38.17
CA THR A 189 0.84 -86.88 38.33
C THR A 189 1.73 -87.90 39.05
N GLY A 190 1.12 -88.85 39.76
CA GLY A 190 1.85 -89.90 40.47
C GLY A 190 0.93 -90.86 41.23
N THR A 191 1.45 -92.01 41.66
CA THR A 191 0.67 -93.00 42.43
C THR A 191 0.53 -92.60 43.89
N PHE A 192 -0.68 -92.70 44.45
CA PHE A 192 -1.03 -92.31 45.84
C PHE A 192 -0.84 -90.81 46.15
N VAL A 193 -0.84 -89.97 45.11
CA VAL A 193 -1.02 -88.51 45.19
C VAL A 193 -2.22 -88.09 44.33
N THR A 194 -2.91 -87.00 44.68
CA THR A 194 -3.90 -86.38 43.78
C THR A 194 -3.18 -85.63 42.66
N SER A 195 -3.60 -85.81 41.41
CA SER A 195 -3.07 -85.03 40.28
C SER A 195 -3.41 -83.55 40.40
N SER A 196 -2.56 -82.68 39.86
CA SER A 196 -2.75 -81.22 39.83
C SER A 196 -2.15 -80.63 38.55
N SER A 197 -2.45 -79.38 38.22
CA SER A 197 -1.97 -78.72 37.01
C SER A 197 -1.98 -77.19 37.13
N LEU A 198 -1.13 -76.52 36.34
CA LEU A 198 -1.17 -75.06 36.11
C LEU A 198 -1.12 -74.73 34.62
N THR A 199 -1.67 -73.58 34.24
CA THR A 199 -1.65 -73.07 32.86
C THR A 199 -0.34 -72.31 32.59
N VAL A 200 0.25 -72.48 31.42
CA VAL A 200 1.33 -71.61 30.94
C VAL A 200 0.80 -70.83 29.76
N ASN A 201 0.79 -69.50 29.86
CA ASN A 201 0.52 -68.61 28.73
C ASN A 201 1.85 -68.38 28.03
N LEU A 202 1.90 -68.69 26.75
CA LEU A 202 3.04 -68.46 25.87
C LEU A 202 2.75 -67.16 25.12
N TRP A 203 3.68 -66.22 25.23
CA TRP A 203 3.54 -64.88 24.67
C TRP A 203 4.58 -64.67 23.58
N GLU A 204 4.12 -64.52 22.33
CA GLU A 204 5.00 -64.18 21.20
C GLU A 204 5.56 -62.76 21.37
N VAL A 205 6.81 -62.60 20.92
CA VAL A 205 7.75 -61.54 21.28
C VAL A 205 7.81 -60.47 20.18
N ILE A 206 6.76 -59.66 20.10
CA ILE A 206 6.63 -58.58 19.12
C ILE A 206 7.51 -57.37 19.48
N ARG A 207 7.97 -56.60 18.48
CA ARG A 207 8.91 -55.49 18.70
C ARG A 207 8.22 -54.13 18.81
N GLY A 208 8.62 -53.36 19.80
CA GLY A 208 8.22 -51.96 19.97
C GLY A 208 9.41 -50.99 19.91
N GLN A 209 9.16 -49.74 19.49
CA GLN A 209 10.12 -48.64 19.60
C GLN A 209 9.42 -47.26 19.63
N PRO A 210 10.05 -46.24 20.26
CA PRO A 210 9.68 -44.85 20.03
C PRO A 210 9.94 -44.43 18.57
N VAL A 211 9.37 -43.31 18.16
CA VAL A 211 9.62 -42.70 16.84
C VAL A 211 10.72 -41.65 16.91
N GLU A 212 10.76 -40.87 17.99
CA GLU A 212 11.81 -39.90 18.31
C GLU A 212 12.72 -40.44 19.44
N GLU A 213 14.04 -40.23 19.35
CA GLU A 213 14.99 -40.69 20.39
C GLU A 213 15.27 -39.60 21.45
N ARG A 214 15.19 -38.33 21.06
CA ARG A 214 15.30 -37.15 21.94
C ARG A 214 14.20 -36.17 21.54
N VAL A 215 13.60 -35.50 22.50
CA VAL A 215 12.56 -34.48 22.27
C VAL A 215 12.81 -33.28 23.18
N VAL A 216 12.65 -32.06 22.66
CA VAL A 216 12.86 -30.83 23.41
C VAL A 216 11.51 -30.29 23.87
N ILE A 217 11.43 -29.83 25.11
CA ILE A 217 10.28 -29.15 25.72
C ILE A 217 10.79 -27.85 26.33
N GLY A 218 10.21 -26.71 25.97
CA GLY A 218 10.32 -25.50 26.80
C GLY A 218 9.47 -25.65 28.07
N GLU A 219 9.73 -24.83 29.07
CA GLU A 219 8.81 -24.72 30.20
C GLU A 219 7.44 -24.16 29.80
N GLY A 220 6.45 -24.39 30.68
CA GLY A 220 5.03 -24.11 30.46
C GLY A 220 4.37 -24.86 29.28
N SER A 221 5.17 -25.62 28.51
CA SER A 221 4.84 -26.03 27.15
C SER A 221 4.60 -27.55 27.04
N THR A 222 4.06 -27.96 25.89
CA THR A 222 3.74 -29.37 25.62
C THR A 222 4.26 -29.81 24.26
N VAL A 223 4.66 -31.09 24.13
CA VAL A 223 5.21 -31.65 22.89
C VAL A 223 4.75 -33.09 22.66
N ALA A 224 4.64 -33.47 21.39
CA ALA A 224 4.18 -34.79 20.96
C ALA A 224 5.32 -35.81 20.80
N PHE A 225 5.53 -36.64 21.83
CA PHE A 225 6.39 -37.83 21.78
C PHE A 225 5.61 -39.03 21.26
N LYS A 226 6.22 -39.93 20.48
CA LYS A 226 5.46 -41.00 19.80
C LYS A 226 6.05 -42.39 19.96
N TYR A 227 5.18 -43.40 20.02
CA TYR A 227 5.53 -44.81 20.13
C TYR A 227 4.75 -45.68 19.13
N ARG A 228 5.34 -46.78 18.69
CA ARG A 228 4.70 -47.75 17.78
C ARG A 228 5.20 -49.18 18.00
N LEU A 229 4.36 -50.14 17.63
CA LEU A 229 4.81 -51.50 17.36
C LEU A 229 5.35 -51.61 15.93
N LEU A 230 6.13 -52.66 15.67
CA LEU A 230 6.71 -52.99 14.37
C LEU A 230 6.15 -54.28 13.77
N ASP A 231 5.54 -55.11 14.63
CA ASP A 231 4.95 -56.40 14.32
C ASP A 231 3.50 -56.43 14.86
N GLU A 232 2.65 -57.26 14.25
CA GLU A 232 1.23 -57.36 14.58
C GLU A 232 1.03 -58.13 15.91
N PRO A 233 0.34 -57.57 16.92
CA PRO A 233 0.10 -58.24 18.19
C PRO A 233 -0.94 -59.36 18.03
N PRO A 234 -0.63 -60.62 18.42
CA PRO A 234 -1.59 -61.72 18.32
C PRO A 234 -2.79 -61.52 19.25
N ALA A 235 -2.54 -61.04 20.49
CA ALA A 235 -3.54 -60.49 21.40
C ALA A 235 -3.13 -59.09 21.89
N ASP A 236 -4.09 -58.28 22.36
CA ASP A 236 -3.89 -56.89 22.79
C ASP A 236 -2.72 -56.73 23.79
N ARG A 237 -1.74 -55.87 23.46
CA ARG A 237 -0.54 -55.63 24.29
C ARG A 237 -0.53 -54.23 24.88
N THR A 238 -0.08 -54.11 26.12
CA THR A 238 0.09 -52.82 26.80
C THR A 238 1.56 -52.40 26.84
N VAL A 239 1.83 -51.12 26.60
CA VAL A 239 3.15 -50.49 26.79
C VAL A 239 3.00 -49.41 27.84
N THR A 240 3.59 -49.62 29.01
CA THR A 240 3.74 -48.54 30.00
C THR A 240 4.98 -47.72 29.67
N ILE A 241 4.86 -46.40 29.68
CA ILE A 241 5.93 -45.44 29.43
C ILE A 241 5.97 -44.53 30.66
N SER A 242 7.13 -44.35 31.29
CA SER A 242 7.26 -43.53 32.50
C SER A 242 8.49 -42.62 32.47
N THR A 243 8.48 -41.59 33.32
CA THR A 243 9.71 -40.86 33.63
C THR A 243 10.70 -41.80 34.32
N GLN A 244 12.00 -41.57 34.13
CA GLN A 244 13.05 -42.29 34.82
C GLN A 244 13.12 -41.81 36.28
N ASN A 245 13.33 -42.74 37.22
CA ASN A 245 13.47 -42.47 38.66
C ASN A 245 12.35 -41.61 39.27
N ASP A 246 11.16 -41.59 38.67
CA ASP A 246 10.05 -40.70 39.02
C ASP A 246 10.42 -39.19 39.00
N HIS A 247 11.24 -38.76 38.04
CA HIS A 247 11.53 -37.33 37.79
C HIS A 247 10.23 -36.54 37.59
N THR A 248 10.19 -35.31 38.11
CA THR A 248 9.00 -34.43 38.15
C THR A 248 9.01 -33.32 37.09
N HIS A 249 10.11 -33.11 36.36
CA HIS A 249 10.30 -31.97 35.44
C HIS A 249 9.39 -32.04 34.19
N PHE A 250 8.70 -33.15 33.96
CA PHE A 250 7.59 -33.22 33.01
C PHE A 250 6.59 -34.31 33.40
N THR A 251 5.38 -34.20 32.85
CA THR A 251 4.32 -35.20 32.93
C THR A 251 3.97 -35.77 31.55
N MET A 252 3.38 -36.96 31.53
CA MET A 252 2.94 -37.69 30.34
C MET A 252 1.42 -37.85 30.35
N SER A 253 0.78 -37.73 29.18
CA SER A 253 -0.63 -38.13 28.97
C SER A 253 -0.85 -38.70 27.57
N ALA A 254 -1.86 -39.55 27.39
CA ALA A 254 -2.33 -40.03 26.09
C ALA A 254 -3.82 -40.35 26.14
N ASN A 255 -4.55 -40.13 25.05
CA ASN A 255 -5.98 -40.43 24.93
C ASN A 255 -6.82 -39.89 26.11
N ASP A 256 -6.66 -38.59 26.39
CA ASP A 256 -7.32 -37.84 27.47
C ASP A 256 -7.08 -38.37 28.91
N SER A 257 -6.02 -39.16 29.13
CA SER A 257 -5.60 -39.56 30.48
C SER A 257 -5.15 -38.35 31.31
N THR A 258 -5.45 -38.34 32.61
CA THR A 258 -4.84 -37.38 33.57
C THR A 258 -3.31 -37.41 33.45
N PRO A 259 -2.62 -36.25 33.32
CA PRO A 259 -1.16 -36.21 33.28
C PRO A 259 -0.51 -36.77 34.55
N GLY A 260 0.62 -37.46 34.40
CA GLY A 260 1.39 -38.01 35.52
C GLY A 260 2.80 -38.46 35.12
N ASN A 261 3.53 -39.11 36.03
CA ASN A 261 4.86 -39.68 35.77
C ASN A 261 4.83 -40.92 34.85
N SER A 262 3.66 -41.44 34.49
CA SER A 262 3.50 -42.68 33.73
C SER A 262 2.20 -42.71 32.94
N VAL A 263 2.25 -43.26 31.72
CA VAL A 263 1.12 -43.48 30.81
C VAL A 263 1.15 -44.92 30.31
N THR A 264 0.00 -45.53 30.02
CA THR A 264 -0.05 -46.88 29.43
C THR A 264 -0.85 -46.86 28.13
N LEU A 265 -0.18 -47.22 27.04
CA LEU A 265 -0.76 -47.39 25.71
C LEU A 265 -1.30 -48.82 25.57
N THR A 266 -2.40 -48.98 24.84
CA THR A 266 -2.94 -50.31 24.48
C THR A 266 -2.96 -50.47 22.97
N PHE A 267 -2.20 -51.45 22.49
CA PHE A 267 -2.08 -51.81 21.08
C PHE A 267 -2.88 -53.07 20.79
N THR A 268 -3.84 -52.96 19.88
CA THR A 268 -4.73 -54.04 19.42
C THR A 268 -4.42 -54.39 17.97
N GLN A 269 -4.95 -55.52 17.49
CA GLN A 269 -4.92 -55.88 16.06
C GLN A 269 -5.47 -54.79 15.11
N GLN A 270 -6.25 -53.82 15.62
CA GLN A 270 -6.82 -52.73 14.82
C GLN A 270 -6.00 -51.43 14.83
N ASN A 271 -5.07 -51.24 15.77
CA ASN A 271 -4.32 -49.98 15.91
C ASN A 271 -2.79 -50.15 16.03
N TRP A 272 -2.23 -51.37 16.02
CA TRP A 272 -0.80 -51.63 16.23
C TRP A 272 0.12 -50.90 15.24
N ASN A 273 -0.31 -50.82 13.98
CA ASN A 273 0.40 -50.17 12.88
C ASN A 273 0.27 -48.63 12.91
N THR A 274 -0.55 -48.11 13.82
CA THR A 274 -0.79 -46.68 14.00
C THR A 274 0.07 -46.18 15.14
N THR A 275 0.96 -45.25 14.82
CA THR A 275 1.77 -44.53 15.81
C THR A 275 0.87 -43.86 16.85
N GLN A 276 1.06 -44.20 18.11
CA GLN A 276 0.39 -43.58 19.25
C GLN A 276 1.17 -42.34 19.68
N THR A 277 0.45 -41.27 20.01
CA THR A 277 1.02 -40.02 20.50
C THR A 277 0.84 -39.92 22.01
N ILE A 278 1.92 -39.55 22.69
CA ILE A 278 1.97 -39.15 24.08
C ILE A 278 2.21 -37.63 24.08
N THR A 279 1.37 -36.88 24.78
CA THR A 279 1.68 -35.49 25.11
C THR A 279 2.60 -35.48 26.32
N LEU A 280 3.79 -34.92 26.15
CA LEU A 280 4.65 -34.53 27.26
C LEU A 280 4.35 -33.08 27.63
N SER A 281 4.34 -32.77 28.91
CA SER A 281 4.07 -31.41 29.42
C SER A 281 5.06 -31.07 30.52
N ALA A 282 5.92 -30.08 30.29
CA ALA A 282 6.71 -29.46 31.34
C ALA A 282 5.79 -28.54 32.18
N PRO A 283 5.99 -28.41 33.50
CA PRO A 283 5.45 -27.27 34.24
C PRO A 283 6.15 -25.97 33.76
N GLN A 284 5.65 -24.84 34.23
CA GLN A 284 6.44 -23.61 34.34
C GLN A 284 6.81 -23.46 35.81
N ASP A 285 8.05 -23.16 36.14
CA ASP A 285 8.34 -22.48 37.41
C ASP A 285 9.17 -21.19 37.26
N ASN A 286 10.29 -21.04 37.97
CA ASN A 286 11.10 -19.82 38.00
C ASN A 286 12.59 -20.11 38.32
N ASP A 287 13.14 -21.22 37.81
CA ASP A 287 14.45 -21.77 38.18
C ASP A 287 15.43 -21.85 36.99
N LYS A 288 16.43 -20.96 36.98
CA LYS A 288 17.49 -20.82 35.94
C LYS A 288 18.42 -22.05 35.74
N ASN A 289 18.10 -23.23 36.29
CA ASN A 289 18.98 -24.40 36.31
C ASN A 289 18.45 -25.64 35.55
N ASP A 290 17.20 -25.64 35.06
CA ASP A 290 16.50 -26.89 34.70
C ASP A 290 16.82 -27.49 33.31
N PHE A 291 18.04 -27.27 32.80
CA PHE A 291 18.58 -28.07 31.71
C PHE A 291 18.83 -29.52 32.18
N HIS A 292 17.79 -30.33 32.10
CA HIS A 292 17.74 -31.67 32.69
C HIS A 292 17.37 -32.71 31.63
N ASP A 293 18.36 -33.54 31.24
CA ASP A 293 18.21 -34.77 30.44
C ASP A 293 17.29 -35.77 31.18
N ALA A 294 15.98 -35.61 31.02
CA ALA A 294 14.99 -36.37 31.75
C ALA A 294 14.64 -37.66 30.97
N GLY A 295 15.21 -38.78 31.43
CA GLY A 295 15.05 -40.07 30.77
C GLY A 295 13.60 -40.56 30.71
N ILE A 296 13.21 -41.10 29.55
CA ILE A 296 11.96 -41.82 29.30
C ILE A 296 12.26 -43.32 29.35
N VAL A 297 11.50 -44.06 30.15
CA VAL A 297 11.65 -45.51 30.37
C VAL A 297 10.44 -46.24 29.81
N PHE A 298 10.68 -47.37 29.17
CA PHE A 298 9.65 -48.28 28.66
C PHE A 298 9.52 -49.48 29.60
N GLY A 299 8.27 -49.83 29.92
CA GLY A 299 7.92 -50.90 30.84
C GLY A 299 7.73 -52.23 30.10
N LYS A 300 8.56 -53.21 30.44
CA LYS A 300 8.52 -54.57 29.84
C LYS A 300 7.27 -55.33 30.29
N SER A 301 6.27 -55.39 29.43
CA SER A 301 5.12 -56.30 29.55
C SER A 301 5.41 -57.65 28.86
N ASN A 302 4.51 -58.63 29.03
CA ASN A 302 4.69 -59.98 28.48
C ASN A 302 4.68 -59.94 26.95
N GLY A 303 5.59 -60.71 26.35
CA GLY A 303 5.77 -60.79 24.89
C GLY A 303 6.15 -59.47 24.19
N LEU A 304 6.71 -58.47 24.88
CA LEU A 304 7.33 -57.32 24.21
C LEU A 304 8.86 -57.41 24.21
N SER A 305 9.45 -57.21 23.03
CA SER A 305 10.87 -56.91 22.86
C SER A 305 11.06 -55.44 22.49
N GLU A 306 11.79 -54.71 23.32
CA GLU A 306 12.40 -53.45 22.90
C GLU A 306 13.67 -53.77 22.10
N ARG A 307 13.82 -53.12 20.94
CA ARG A 307 14.72 -53.52 19.85
C ARG A 307 16.23 -53.48 20.14
N HIS A 308 16.69 -53.10 21.34
CA HIS A 308 18.09 -52.71 21.59
C HIS A 308 18.73 -53.21 22.89
N ASP A 309 19.79 -54.02 22.75
CA ASP A 309 20.44 -54.82 23.81
C ASP A 309 21.35 -54.05 24.79
N ARG A 310 21.39 -52.71 24.76
CA ARG A 310 22.40 -51.92 25.51
C ARG A 310 21.90 -50.53 25.94
N ASN A 311 21.63 -50.35 27.23
CA ASN A 311 21.53 -49.06 27.97
C ASN A 311 20.89 -47.86 27.21
N TRP A 312 19.93 -48.13 26.33
CA TRP A 312 19.22 -47.13 25.55
C TRP A 312 18.25 -46.36 26.47
N ARG A 313 18.10 -45.06 26.23
CA ARG A 313 17.09 -44.21 26.86
C ARG A 313 16.58 -43.26 25.78
N ALA A 314 15.26 -43.10 25.68
CA ALA A 314 14.74 -41.88 25.06
C ALA A 314 14.86 -40.76 26.11
N VAL A 315 15.00 -39.50 25.69
CA VAL A 315 15.22 -38.37 26.60
C VAL A 315 14.31 -37.21 26.23
N ALA A 316 13.67 -36.63 27.24
CA ALA A 316 13.08 -35.31 27.18
C ALA A 316 14.11 -34.28 27.67
N ASP A 317 14.40 -33.28 26.85
CA ASP A 317 15.26 -32.16 27.19
C ASP A 317 14.35 -31.04 27.66
N ILE A 318 14.40 -30.69 28.94
CA ILE A 318 13.71 -29.50 29.44
C ILE A 318 14.62 -28.29 29.19
N VAL A 319 14.03 -27.17 28.78
CA VAL A 319 14.74 -25.92 28.47
C VAL A 319 14.07 -24.79 29.25
N ASP A 320 14.72 -24.41 30.36
CA ASP A 320 14.36 -23.26 31.20
C ASP A 320 14.38 -21.97 30.38
N ASP A 321 13.42 -21.09 30.66
CA ASP A 321 13.28 -19.75 30.08
C ASP A 321 13.48 -18.59 31.08
N ASP A 322 13.88 -18.81 32.33
CA ASP A 322 14.19 -17.73 33.28
C ASP A 322 15.55 -17.05 33.02
N LYS A 323 16.39 -17.57 32.11
CA LYS A 323 17.67 -16.93 31.71
C LYS A 323 17.41 -15.56 31.05
N THR A 324 18.22 -14.53 31.31
CA THR A 324 17.92 -13.14 30.90
C THR A 324 18.84 -12.57 29.81
N LEU A 325 18.31 -11.69 28.97
CA LEU A 325 19.10 -10.90 28.01
C LEU A 325 19.78 -9.71 28.70
N THR A 326 21.04 -9.46 28.35
CA THR A 326 21.77 -8.24 28.72
C THR A 326 21.68 -7.25 27.56
N ILE A 327 20.89 -6.20 27.71
CA ILE A 327 20.67 -5.15 26.68
C ILE A 327 21.37 -3.86 27.12
N SER A 328 21.98 -3.12 26.19
CA SER A 328 22.71 -1.87 26.53
C SER A 328 21.85 -0.64 26.79
N SER A 329 20.62 -0.63 26.27
CA SER A 329 19.54 0.30 26.65
C SER A 329 18.21 -0.39 26.38
N THR A 330 17.20 -0.12 27.21
CA THR A 330 15.80 -0.57 27.03
C THR A 330 14.90 0.56 26.52
N ASP A 331 15.52 1.66 26.12
CA ASP A 331 14.96 3.00 25.92
C ASP A 331 15.88 3.67 24.89
N VAL A 332 15.36 3.99 23.70
CA VAL A 332 16.18 4.42 22.55
C VAL A 332 15.47 5.53 21.77
N ASP A 333 15.99 6.76 21.90
CA ASP A 333 15.62 7.87 20.99
C ASP A 333 16.10 7.57 19.56
N VAL A 334 15.25 7.79 18.54
CA VAL A 334 15.66 7.88 17.13
C VAL A 334 14.83 8.93 16.40
N ILE A 335 15.45 9.66 15.46
CA ILE A 335 14.76 10.61 14.59
C ILE A 335 14.35 9.88 13.31
N GLU A 336 13.20 10.26 12.75
CA GLU A 336 12.81 9.97 11.35
C GLU A 336 14.00 10.08 10.37
N GLY A 337 14.14 9.12 9.46
CA GLY A 337 15.23 9.02 8.48
C GLY A 337 16.63 8.70 9.04
N GLU A 338 16.84 8.74 10.36
CA GLU A 338 18.11 8.38 11.01
C GLU A 338 18.18 6.90 11.46
N THR A 339 19.29 6.54 12.10
CA THR A 339 19.54 5.17 12.60
C THR A 339 20.08 5.18 14.02
N ALA A 340 19.40 4.50 14.94
CA ALA A 340 19.88 4.23 16.29
C ALA A 340 20.50 2.82 16.41
N THR A 341 21.22 2.56 17.50
CA THR A 341 21.76 1.21 17.77
C THR A 341 21.71 0.86 19.26
N PHE A 342 21.28 -0.36 19.56
CA PHE A 342 21.51 -1.01 20.85
C PHE A 342 22.30 -2.30 20.66
N THR A 343 22.66 -2.96 21.77
CA THR A 343 23.41 -4.21 21.76
C THR A 343 22.83 -5.22 22.73
N VAL A 344 22.95 -6.51 22.41
CA VAL A 344 22.37 -7.63 23.16
C VAL A 344 23.45 -8.69 23.41
N ALA A 345 23.44 -9.29 24.60
CA ALA A 345 24.17 -10.50 24.96
C ALA A 345 23.30 -11.41 25.84
N LEU A 346 23.72 -12.66 26.06
CA LEU A 346 23.10 -13.54 27.06
C LEU A 346 23.75 -13.33 28.44
N ASP A 347 22.96 -13.40 29.53
CA ASP A 347 23.49 -13.37 30.91
C ASP A 347 24.38 -14.57 31.25
N SER A 348 24.20 -15.67 30.50
CA SER A 348 24.75 -17.00 30.77
C SER A 348 25.14 -17.72 29.48
N GLN A 349 26.02 -18.73 29.59
CA GLN A 349 26.43 -19.56 28.47
C GLN A 349 25.32 -20.58 28.15
N PRO A 350 24.90 -20.76 26.88
CA PRO A 350 23.96 -21.81 26.50
C PRO A 350 24.44 -23.20 26.93
N GLU A 351 23.59 -24.01 27.56
CA GLU A 351 24.01 -25.19 28.32
C GLU A 351 24.07 -26.52 27.52
N ASP A 352 23.62 -26.57 26.26
CA ASP A 352 23.71 -27.82 25.47
C ASP A 352 25.18 -28.15 25.11
N HIS A 353 25.67 -29.21 25.75
CA HIS A 353 26.92 -29.94 25.54
C HIS A 353 27.27 -30.29 24.07
N ARG A 354 26.37 -30.03 23.11
CA ARG A 354 26.49 -30.37 21.68
C ARG A 354 26.63 -29.15 20.76
N ASN A 355 26.91 -27.95 21.30
CA ASN A 355 27.05 -26.68 20.56
C ASN A 355 25.78 -26.30 19.75
N PHE A 356 24.60 -26.33 20.38
CA PHE A 356 23.45 -25.64 19.79
C PHE A 356 23.59 -24.13 19.95
N ASN A 357 23.50 -23.40 18.83
CA ASN A 357 23.45 -21.95 18.85
C ASN A 357 22.05 -21.52 19.30
N ARG A 358 21.95 -20.65 20.30
CA ARG A 358 20.71 -19.92 20.58
C ARG A 358 20.49 -18.86 19.51
N LYS A 359 19.25 -18.66 19.11
CA LYS A 359 18.84 -17.55 18.24
C LYS A 359 17.85 -16.66 18.98
N VAL A 360 18.15 -15.36 19.06
CA VAL A 360 17.20 -14.31 19.45
C VAL A 360 16.52 -13.82 18.18
N TYR A 361 15.21 -13.66 18.18
CA TYR A 361 14.47 -12.98 17.12
C TYR A 361 14.07 -11.59 17.63
N LEU A 362 14.08 -10.60 16.74
CA LEU A 362 13.66 -9.24 17.06
C LEU A 362 12.53 -8.84 16.13
N THR A 363 11.46 -8.31 16.70
CA THR A 363 10.27 -7.83 15.99
C THR A 363 9.81 -6.53 16.60
N SER A 364 9.55 -5.52 15.77
CA SER A 364 8.77 -4.36 16.21
C SER A 364 7.28 -4.64 16.08
N ASP A 365 6.45 -3.95 16.86
CA ASP A 365 5.01 -3.88 16.68
C ASP A 365 4.55 -2.85 15.61
N ASN A 366 5.47 -2.02 15.09
CA ASN A 366 5.23 -1.09 13.99
C ASN A 366 6.10 -1.38 12.75
N ASP A 367 5.59 -1.08 11.55
CA ASP A 367 6.29 -1.25 10.27
C ASP A 367 7.30 -0.10 9.98
N ASP A 368 7.18 1.03 10.71
CA ASP A 368 7.95 2.26 10.48
C ASP A 368 9.41 2.19 11.00
N VAL A 369 9.80 1.08 11.64
CA VAL A 369 11.23 0.78 11.91
C VAL A 369 11.66 -0.54 11.30
N THR A 370 12.85 -0.54 10.70
CA THR A 370 13.48 -1.76 10.19
C THR A 370 14.69 -2.14 11.05
N LEU A 371 14.77 -3.43 11.40
CA LEU A 371 15.76 -3.98 12.31
C LEU A 371 16.84 -4.75 11.54
N ASN A 372 18.11 -4.41 11.76
CA ASN A 372 19.24 -5.03 11.08
C ASN A 372 20.36 -5.42 12.08
N PRO A 373 20.60 -6.72 12.34
CA PRO A 373 19.84 -7.86 11.82
C PRO A 373 18.48 -8.03 12.53
N ASP A 374 17.54 -8.70 11.86
CA ASP A 374 16.25 -9.16 12.43
C ASP A 374 16.41 -10.20 13.55
N SER A 375 17.63 -10.74 13.72
CA SER A 375 17.89 -11.84 14.62
C SER A 375 19.37 -12.07 14.90
N LEU A 376 19.68 -12.41 16.14
CA LEU A 376 21.04 -12.59 16.66
C LEU A 376 21.32 -14.06 16.96
N THR A 377 22.56 -14.50 16.78
CA THR A 377 22.95 -15.91 16.98
C THR A 377 24.09 -16.01 17.98
N PHE A 378 23.82 -16.69 19.10
CA PHE A 378 24.73 -16.85 20.22
C PHE A 378 25.18 -18.31 20.37
N ASP A 379 26.47 -18.53 20.52
CA ASP A 379 27.12 -19.82 20.70
C ASP A 379 28.04 -19.82 21.94
N HIS A 380 28.67 -20.96 22.22
CA HIS A 380 29.58 -21.11 23.36
C HIS A 380 30.78 -20.15 23.35
N GLY A 381 31.17 -19.59 22.21
CA GLY A 381 32.27 -18.66 22.04
C GLY A 381 31.89 -17.18 22.05
N ASN A 382 30.64 -16.82 21.70
CA ASN A 382 30.19 -15.42 21.60
C ASN A 382 29.00 -15.02 22.51
N TRP A 383 28.42 -15.92 23.32
CA TRP A 383 27.23 -15.64 24.16
C TRP A 383 27.28 -14.33 24.98
N SER A 384 28.43 -14.02 25.60
CA SER A 384 28.67 -12.80 26.38
C SER A 384 29.30 -11.66 25.57
N THR A 385 29.44 -11.82 24.26
CA THR A 385 29.86 -10.76 23.35
C THR A 385 28.63 -10.00 22.88
N ALA A 386 28.49 -8.76 23.30
CA ALA A 386 27.40 -7.89 22.87
C ALA A 386 27.38 -7.74 21.34
N GLN A 387 26.28 -8.17 20.72
CA GLN A 387 26.04 -8.04 19.27
C GLN A 387 25.16 -6.82 19.03
N THR A 388 25.50 -6.01 18.02
CA THR A 388 24.76 -4.78 17.69
C THR A 388 23.52 -5.06 16.85
N VAL A 389 22.45 -4.37 17.17
CA VAL A 389 21.25 -4.21 16.34
C VAL A 389 21.19 -2.75 15.92
N THR A 390 21.01 -2.51 14.62
CA THR A 390 20.68 -1.19 14.08
C THR A 390 19.18 -1.10 13.89
N ILE A 391 18.58 -0.07 14.47
CA ILE A 391 17.23 0.41 14.15
C ILE A 391 17.41 1.44 13.02
N THR A 392 16.58 1.37 11.99
CA THR A 392 16.48 2.40 10.94
C THR A 392 15.03 2.85 10.89
N ALA A 393 14.78 4.12 11.22
CA ALA A 393 13.47 4.72 11.11
C ALA A 393 13.10 4.91 9.63
N ALA A 394 11.80 4.90 9.36
CA ALA A 394 11.23 5.44 8.13
C ALA A 394 11.39 6.97 8.08
N ASP A 395 10.99 7.55 6.96
CA ASP A 395 10.98 8.97 6.65
C ASP A 395 9.59 9.22 6.04
N ASP A 396 8.66 9.75 6.85
CA ASP A 396 7.22 9.83 6.60
C ASP A 396 6.82 11.22 6.03
N ALA A 397 5.72 11.82 6.52
CA ALA A 397 5.20 13.13 6.16
C ALA A 397 4.10 13.65 7.12
N ASP A 398 3.88 13.05 8.30
CA ASP A 398 2.97 13.58 9.33
C ASP A 398 3.63 14.61 10.28
N THR A 399 3.21 14.76 11.54
CA THR A 399 3.83 15.69 12.51
C THR A 399 3.63 15.19 13.96
N THR A 400 3.82 13.90 14.21
CA THR A 400 3.63 13.29 15.54
C THR A 400 4.88 12.55 16.01
N ASP A 401 5.08 12.50 17.33
CA ASP A 401 6.13 11.68 17.96
C ASP A 401 5.52 10.31 18.30
N GLU A 402 5.99 9.23 17.68
CA GLU A 402 5.55 7.86 17.94
C GLU A 402 6.36 7.19 19.07
N THR A 403 5.74 6.21 19.73
CA THR A 403 6.42 5.32 20.68
C THR A 403 6.07 3.87 20.36
N LEU A 404 7.08 3.03 20.13
CA LEU A 404 6.89 1.62 19.71
C LEU A 404 7.71 0.66 20.57
N GLU A 405 7.40 -0.63 20.48
CA GLU A 405 8.12 -1.69 21.19
C GLU A 405 8.91 -2.57 20.20
N ILE A 406 10.18 -2.83 20.51
CA ILE A 406 10.93 -3.94 19.92
C ILE A 406 10.93 -5.10 20.91
N THR A 407 10.20 -6.17 20.61
CA THR A 407 10.25 -7.42 21.36
C THR A 407 11.45 -8.26 20.91
N LEU A 408 12.27 -8.71 21.87
CA LEU A 408 13.38 -9.65 21.71
C LEU A 408 12.98 -10.99 22.30
N GLY A 409 12.73 -12.00 21.47
CA GLY A 409 12.18 -13.27 21.94
C GLY A 409 12.88 -14.54 21.47
N GLY A 410 12.66 -15.63 22.22
CA GLY A 410 12.91 -17.00 21.72
C GLY A 410 13.53 -18.02 22.68
N GLY A 411 12.67 -18.90 23.20
CA GLY A 411 12.95 -20.33 23.37
C GLY A 411 14.07 -20.68 24.37
N GLY A 412 13.88 -20.29 25.63
CA GLY A 412 14.76 -20.64 26.76
C GLY A 412 15.55 -19.45 27.32
N PHE A 413 15.03 -18.24 27.16
CA PHE A 413 15.38 -17.03 27.90
C PHE A 413 14.09 -16.22 28.00
N GLU A 414 14.01 -15.32 28.98
CA GLU A 414 12.86 -14.45 29.21
C GLU A 414 12.82 -13.43 28.07
N ASP A 415 11.68 -13.34 27.40
CA ASP A 415 11.47 -12.40 26.32
C ASP A 415 11.57 -10.96 26.89
N ALA A 416 12.30 -10.09 26.21
CA ALA A 416 12.63 -8.75 26.69
C ALA A 416 12.21 -7.67 25.69
N THR A 417 11.99 -6.45 26.16
CA THR A 417 11.55 -5.33 25.31
C THR A 417 12.60 -4.22 25.27
N VAL A 418 12.57 -3.45 24.19
CA VAL A 418 13.26 -2.15 24.06
C VAL A 418 12.21 -1.17 23.55
N ASP A 419 11.90 -0.17 24.36
CA ASP A 419 11.04 0.94 24.00
C ASP A 419 11.83 1.87 23.06
N VAL A 420 11.17 2.38 22.02
CA VAL A 420 11.77 3.32 21.03
C VAL A 420 10.86 4.53 20.89
N ASP A 421 11.40 5.69 21.23
CA ASP A 421 10.75 6.99 20.99
C ASP A 421 11.22 7.50 19.62
N LEU A 422 10.28 7.60 18.68
CA LEU A 422 10.45 8.20 17.36
C LEU A 422 10.17 9.70 17.46
N ALA A 423 11.16 10.53 17.14
CA ALA A 423 11.03 11.98 17.15
C ALA A 423 10.68 12.54 15.76
N ASP A 424 9.59 13.30 15.69
CA ASP A 424 9.08 13.96 14.48
C ASP A 424 10.14 14.86 13.83
N ASP A 425 10.53 14.56 12.58
CA ASP A 425 11.34 15.47 11.79
C ASP A 425 10.50 16.61 11.20
N ASP A 426 9.27 16.37 10.74
CA ASP A 426 8.50 17.24 9.83
C ASP A 426 7.64 18.32 10.53
N SER A 427 7.90 18.58 11.81
CA SER A 427 7.30 19.70 12.56
C SER A 427 7.67 21.09 12.00
N PRO A 428 6.70 21.96 11.64
CA PRO A 428 6.95 23.18 10.86
C PRO A 428 7.61 24.34 11.64
N VAL A 429 8.85 24.66 11.27
CA VAL A 429 9.64 25.72 11.94
C VAL A 429 9.40 27.12 11.34
N GLY A 430 9.25 28.13 12.20
CA GLY A 430 9.00 29.52 11.80
C GLY A 430 10.25 30.30 11.37
N LEU A 431 10.11 31.19 10.39
CA LEU A 431 11.18 32.11 9.96
C LEU A 431 11.15 33.44 10.72
N THR A 432 12.33 33.96 11.10
CA THR A 432 12.52 35.34 11.59
C THR A 432 13.38 36.13 10.61
N LEU A 433 12.80 37.18 10.01
CA LEU A 433 13.50 38.12 9.12
C LEU A 433 13.86 39.41 9.87
N SER A 434 15.04 39.98 9.59
CA SER A 434 15.44 41.30 10.13
C SER A 434 14.82 42.49 9.40
N LYS A 435 14.29 42.29 8.18
CA LYS A 435 13.45 43.22 7.43
C LYS A 435 12.35 42.43 6.72
N SER A 436 11.09 42.86 6.86
CA SER A 436 9.97 42.39 6.01
C SER A 436 9.74 43.30 4.80
N THR A 437 10.42 44.44 4.74
CA THR A 437 10.30 45.42 3.66
C THR A 437 11.64 46.08 3.40
N LEU A 438 11.99 46.22 2.12
CA LEU A 438 13.18 46.91 1.62
C LEU A 438 12.73 48.01 0.64
N THR A 439 13.56 49.04 0.49
CA THR A 439 13.41 50.06 -0.55
C THR A 439 14.79 50.33 -1.15
N ILE A 440 14.91 50.13 -2.45
CA ILE A 440 16.15 50.24 -3.22
C ILE A 440 15.86 50.98 -4.54
N GLY A 441 16.82 51.75 -5.05
CA GLY A 441 16.74 52.22 -6.44
C GLY A 441 17.22 51.14 -7.41
N GLU A 442 16.94 51.34 -8.70
CA GLU A 442 17.56 50.61 -9.80
C GLU A 442 19.11 50.59 -9.70
N ASP A 443 19.72 49.52 -10.25
CA ASP A 443 21.13 49.12 -10.08
C ASP A 443 21.60 48.96 -8.59
N GLY A 444 20.71 49.25 -7.64
CA GLY A 444 20.94 49.28 -6.20
C GLY A 444 20.89 47.91 -5.54
N SER A 445 21.37 47.86 -4.28
CA SER A 445 21.35 46.64 -3.49
C SER A 445 21.24 46.91 -2.00
N ASP A 446 20.47 46.08 -1.30
CA ASP A 446 20.34 46.06 0.16
C ASP A 446 20.31 44.61 0.64
N THR A 447 20.44 44.39 1.95
CA THR A 447 20.44 43.05 2.56
C THR A 447 19.36 42.93 3.62
N PHE A 448 18.82 41.72 3.76
CA PHE A 448 18.12 41.29 4.97
C PHE A 448 18.73 40.00 5.47
N THR A 449 18.39 39.62 6.69
CA THR A 449 18.87 38.38 7.29
C THR A 449 17.73 37.50 7.77
N VAL A 450 17.94 36.19 7.72
CA VAL A 450 16.98 35.14 8.04
C VAL A 450 17.59 34.25 9.12
N LYS A 451 16.76 33.79 10.06
CA LYS A 451 17.07 32.67 10.95
C LYS A 451 15.79 31.89 11.26
N LEU A 452 15.92 30.72 11.86
CA LEU A 452 14.76 29.99 12.39
C LEU A 452 14.33 30.54 13.77
N ALA A 453 13.07 30.30 14.13
CA ALA A 453 12.48 30.70 15.40
C ALA A 453 12.84 29.75 16.55
N SER A 454 12.90 28.44 16.27
CA SER A 454 13.30 27.35 17.15
C SER A 454 14.39 26.51 16.48
N ALA A 455 15.03 25.62 17.25
CA ALA A 455 15.84 24.56 16.64
C ALA A 455 14.90 23.63 15.85
N PRO A 456 15.28 23.20 14.63
CA PRO A 456 14.66 22.08 13.97
C PRO A 456 15.21 20.76 14.55
N VAL A 457 14.54 19.66 14.24
CA VAL A 457 15.00 18.29 14.59
C VAL A 457 16.06 17.88 13.56
N GLY A 458 15.70 17.67 12.29
CA GLY A 458 16.64 17.57 11.17
C GLY A 458 17.18 18.90 10.63
N ASP A 459 18.01 18.81 9.59
CA ASP A 459 18.54 19.97 8.87
C ASP A 459 17.48 20.54 7.90
N ARG A 460 17.40 21.88 7.78
CA ARG A 460 16.35 22.58 7.01
C ARG A 460 16.87 23.50 5.91
N THR A 461 16.38 23.36 4.67
CA THR A 461 16.78 24.21 3.52
C THR A 461 15.72 25.26 3.17
N VAL A 462 16.01 26.55 3.44
CA VAL A 462 15.11 27.64 3.04
C VAL A 462 15.44 28.15 1.64
N LYS A 463 14.57 27.88 0.66
CA LYS A 463 14.60 28.47 -0.69
C LYS A 463 14.21 29.94 -0.64
N VAL A 464 14.93 30.79 -1.39
CA VAL A 464 14.72 32.24 -1.48
C VAL A 464 14.52 32.63 -2.94
N VAL A 465 13.33 33.10 -3.29
CA VAL A 465 12.88 33.26 -4.70
C VAL A 465 12.22 34.61 -4.90
N SER A 466 12.69 35.41 -5.87
CA SER A 466 11.96 36.61 -6.32
C SER A 466 10.74 36.22 -7.15
N ALA A 467 9.60 36.87 -6.91
CA ALA A 467 8.41 36.75 -7.76
C ALA A 467 8.62 37.34 -9.17
N ASP A 468 9.54 38.30 -9.31
CA ASP A 468 9.98 38.82 -10.61
C ASP A 468 11.51 39.01 -10.62
N THR A 469 12.20 38.23 -11.44
CA THR A 469 13.65 38.33 -11.65
C THR A 469 14.05 39.33 -12.74
N GLY A 470 13.06 39.92 -13.44
CA GLY A 470 13.24 41.06 -14.32
C GLY A 470 13.63 42.30 -13.51
N ALA A 471 12.85 42.63 -12.48
CA ALA A 471 13.08 43.81 -11.63
C ALA A 471 13.94 43.55 -10.37
N VAL A 472 13.90 42.35 -9.75
CA VAL A 472 14.65 42.07 -8.51
C VAL A 472 15.31 40.69 -8.48
N THR A 473 16.61 40.65 -8.21
CA THR A 473 17.38 39.40 -8.03
C THR A 473 17.85 39.21 -6.59
N VAL A 474 18.06 37.94 -6.20
CA VAL A 474 18.44 37.53 -4.83
C VAL A 474 19.63 36.58 -4.83
N SER A 475 20.47 36.66 -3.78
CA SER A 475 21.61 35.76 -3.58
C SER A 475 21.97 35.63 -2.10
N PRO A 476 22.18 34.41 -1.56
CA PRO A 476 22.00 33.10 -2.22
C PRO A 476 20.51 32.77 -2.44
N ALA A 477 20.25 31.73 -3.23
CA ALA A 477 18.90 31.22 -3.51
C ALA A 477 18.44 30.11 -2.55
N THR A 478 19.33 29.61 -1.69
CA THR A 478 19.03 28.70 -0.56
C THR A 478 19.80 29.15 0.68
N LEU A 479 19.29 28.79 1.86
CA LEU A 479 19.90 29.01 3.17
C LEU A 479 19.75 27.73 4.00
N ASP A 480 20.88 27.15 4.39
CA ASP A 480 20.90 25.79 4.94
C ASP A 480 21.05 25.88 6.48
N PHE A 481 20.04 25.44 7.23
CA PHE A 481 19.96 25.54 8.68
C PHE A 481 20.09 24.18 9.36
N THR A 482 20.71 24.15 10.53
CA THR A 482 20.92 22.93 11.33
C THR A 482 20.54 23.15 12.79
N SER A 483 20.28 22.10 13.55
CA SER A 483 20.04 22.17 15.00
C SER A 483 21.15 22.92 15.78
N ALA A 484 22.38 22.95 15.25
CA ALA A 484 23.49 23.72 15.78
C ALA A 484 23.56 25.18 15.29
N ASN A 485 23.07 25.49 14.07
CA ASN A 485 23.22 26.81 13.46
C ASN A 485 21.94 27.68 13.48
N TYR A 486 20.76 27.10 13.72
CA TYR A 486 19.41 27.65 13.45
C TYR A 486 19.18 29.11 13.89
N SER A 487 19.78 29.51 15.00
CA SER A 487 19.62 30.82 15.65
C SER A 487 20.57 31.89 15.10
N SER A 488 21.57 31.48 14.31
CA SER A 488 22.51 32.34 13.59
C SER A 488 21.83 32.95 12.36
N THR A 489 21.98 34.25 12.19
CA THR A 489 21.35 34.96 11.06
C THR A 489 22.18 34.80 9.78
N GLN A 490 21.61 34.15 8.77
CA GLN A 490 22.16 34.08 7.42
C GLN A 490 21.72 35.30 6.60
N THR A 491 22.53 35.76 5.63
CA THR A 491 22.29 37.02 4.89
C THR A 491 21.82 36.76 3.47
N VAL A 492 20.67 37.33 3.10
CA VAL A 492 20.20 37.45 1.72
C VAL A 492 20.58 38.83 1.20
N THR A 493 21.27 38.86 0.06
CA THR A 493 21.49 40.07 -0.73
C THR A 493 20.38 40.20 -1.76
N VAL A 494 19.78 41.38 -1.82
CA VAL A 494 18.75 41.76 -2.80
C VAL A 494 19.36 42.81 -3.72
N ARG A 495 19.11 42.70 -5.02
CA ARG A 495 19.48 43.72 -6.02
C ARG A 495 18.28 44.09 -6.85
N ALA A 496 18.08 45.38 -7.08
CA ALA A 496 17.27 45.82 -8.20
C ALA A 496 18.02 45.50 -9.50
N VAL A 497 17.27 45.47 -10.59
CA VAL A 497 17.77 45.49 -11.96
C VAL A 497 17.46 46.89 -12.52
N ASP A 498 18.30 47.36 -13.43
CA ASP A 498 18.15 48.58 -14.23
C ASP A 498 17.43 48.17 -15.54
N ASP A 499 16.28 48.76 -15.87
CA ASP A 499 15.59 48.48 -17.14
C ASP A 499 15.25 49.71 -18.04
N SER A 500 13.98 50.11 -18.15
CA SER A 500 13.49 51.21 -19.00
C SER A 500 12.02 51.61 -18.72
N ASP A 501 11.48 51.20 -17.57
CA ASP A 501 10.10 51.42 -17.15
C ASP A 501 10.01 52.56 -16.10
N VAL A 502 9.21 53.59 -16.39
CA VAL A 502 9.14 54.82 -15.57
C VAL A 502 8.20 54.70 -14.35
N ASN A 503 8.16 53.54 -13.70
CA ASN A 503 7.21 53.21 -12.61
C ASN A 503 7.90 52.51 -11.42
N ASP A 504 7.81 53.08 -10.22
CA ASP A 504 8.25 52.42 -8.97
C ASP A 504 7.49 51.09 -8.72
N GLU A 505 8.19 49.95 -8.68
CA GLU A 505 7.61 48.61 -8.51
C GLU A 505 7.60 48.10 -7.06
N SER A 506 6.85 47.02 -6.83
CA SER A 506 6.79 46.34 -5.51
C SER A 506 6.80 44.82 -5.68
N ILE A 507 8.00 44.23 -5.60
CA ILE A 507 8.26 42.81 -5.86
C ILE A 507 8.26 42.03 -4.53
N THR A 508 7.75 40.79 -4.55
CA THR A 508 7.77 39.92 -3.37
C THR A 508 8.90 38.90 -3.48
N ILE A 509 9.78 38.86 -2.47
CA ILE A 509 10.71 37.75 -2.25
C ILE A 509 10.00 36.73 -1.36
N ASN A 510 9.82 35.51 -1.87
CA ASN A 510 9.23 34.39 -1.16
C ASN A 510 10.33 33.56 -0.49
N LEU A 511 10.07 33.10 0.73
CA LEU A 511 10.94 32.20 1.48
C LEU A 511 10.14 30.96 1.91
N THR A 512 10.52 29.79 1.41
CA THR A 512 9.84 28.51 1.67
C THR A 512 10.86 27.44 2.03
N GLY A 513 10.43 26.32 2.61
CA GLY A 513 11.28 25.12 2.64
C GLY A 513 11.63 24.62 1.24
N ALA A 514 12.55 23.66 1.14
CA ALA A 514 12.61 22.75 0.01
C ALA A 514 11.47 21.71 0.06
N THR A 515 11.71 20.51 -0.46
CA THR A 515 10.73 19.43 -0.49
C THR A 515 11.15 18.44 0.59
N GLY A 516 10.29 18.18 1.58
CA GLY A 516 10.68 17.57 2.86
C GLY A 516 11.18 18.58 3.91
N ASP A 517 10.95 19.89 3.71
CA ASP A 517 11.30 20.92 4.69
C ASP A 517 10.02 21.58 5.24
N ALA A 518 9.55 21.16 6.41
CA ALA A 518 8.52 21.90 7.12
C ALA A 518 9.06 23.25 7.64
N ILE A 519 8.85 24.28 6.83
CA ILE A 519 9.14 25.68 7.12
C ILE A 519 7.85 26.48 6.94
N THR A 520 7.45 27.22 7.98
CA THR A 520 6.37 28.21 7.85
C THR A 520 6.83 29.32 6.90
N ALA A 521 6.24 29.36 5.70
CA ALA A 521 6.63 30.26 4.64
C ALA A 521 6.62 31.74 5.08
N GLY A 522 7.67 32.47 4.69
CA GLY A 522 7.85 33.89 4.93
C GLY A 522 7.98 34.67 3.63
N SER A 523 7.92 36.00 3.72
CA SER A 523 8.12 36.87 2.57
C SER A 523 8.71 38.23 2.96
N ALA A 524 9.45 38.85 2.05
CA ALA A 524 9.87 40.24 2.15
C ALA A 524 9.42 41.02 0.90
N THR A 525 8.85 42.21 1.09
CA THR A 525 8.51 43.12 -0.02
C THR A 525 9.70 44.00 -0.36
N VAL A 526 10.05 44.09 -1.63
CA VAL A 526 11.11 44.95 -2.15
C VAL A 526 10.44 46.00 -3.02
N ASN A 527 10.41 47.24 -2.56
CA ASN A 527 9.96 48.35 -3.38
C ASN A 527 11.18 48.86 -4.14
N VAL A 528 11.11 48.80 -5.47
CA VAL A 528 12.10 49.41 -6.34
C VAL A 528 11.65 50.85 -6.62
N THR A 529 12.59 51.79 -6.68
CA THR A 529 12.32 53.16 -7.10
C THR A 529 13.07 53.42 -8.40
N ASP A 530 12.30 53.54 -9.48
CA ASP A 530 12.76 53.91 -10.83
C ASP A 530 13.58 55.22 -10.80
N ASP A 531 14.61 55.35 -11.65
CA ASP A 531 15.33 56.63 -11.85
C ASP A 531 15.30 57.18 -13.29
N ASP A 532 14.65 56.45 -14.21
CA ASP A 532 14.49 56.73 -15.63
C ASP A 532 13.58 57.95 -15.93
N LEU A 533 13.78 58.53 -17.11
CA LEU A 533 13.46 59.93 -17.40
C LEU A 533 12.70 60.07 -18.73
N SER A 534 11.44 60.51 -18.66
CA SER A 534 10.56 60.67 -19.83
C SER A 534 9.84 62.03 -19.91
N LEU A 535 9.40 62.39 -21.12
CA LEU A 535 8.61 63.59 -21.40
C LEU A 535 7.12 63.26 -21.40
N VAL A 536 6.36 63.88 -20.50
CA VAL A 536 4.90 63.74 -20.44
C VAL A 536 4.27 64.77 -21.38
N LEU A 537 3.62 64.29 -22.44
CA LEU A 537 2.87 65.10 -23.39
C LEU A 537 1.37 65.00 -23.09
N THR A 538 0.65 66.11 -23.15
CA THR A 538 -0.83 66.12 -23.12
C THR A 538 -1.40 66.99 -24.24
N ASP A 539 -2.66 66.75 -24.57
CA ASP A 539 -3.37 67.33 -25.72
C ASP A 539 -2.73 66.94 -27.09
N THR A 540 -2.31 65.66 -27.21
CA THR A 540 -1.80 64.99 -28.43
C THR A 540 -2.53 63.65 -28.65
N PRO A 541 -2.85 63.23 -29.89
CA PRO A 541 -2.68 63.96 -31.15
C PRO A 541 -3.53 65.23 -31.17
N LEU A 542 -2.92 66.33 -31.60
CA LEU A 542 -3.61 67.58 -31.81
C LEU A 542 -4.40 67.50 -33.13
N THR A 543 -5.57 68.12 -33.20
CA THR A 543 -6.30 68.31 -34.45
C THR A 543 -6.64 69.78 -34.59
N ILE A 544 -6.23 70.37 -35.71
CA ILE A 544 -6.44 71.78 -36.06
C ILE A 544 -6.94 71.87 -37.49
N THR A 545 -7.58 72.98 -37.82
CA THR A 545 -7.96 73.32 -39.20
C THR A 545 -6.85 74.15 -39.84
N GLU A 546 -6.79 74.15 -41.16
CA GLU A 546 -6.07 75.13 -41.98
C GLU A 546 -6.18 76.56 -41.39
N GLY A 547 -5.09 77.33 -41.47
CA GLY A 547 -4.92 78.68 -40.94
C GLY A 547 -5.03 78.84 -39.42
N SER A 548 -5.38 77.77 -38.70
CA SER A 548 -5.77 77.83 -37.29
C SER A 548 -4.67 77.38 -36.35
N SER A 549 -4.77 77.82 -35.09
CA SER A 549 -3.82 77.46 -34.03
C SER A 549 -4.45 76.53 -32.99
N GLY A 550 -3.72 75.49 -32.63
CA GLY A 550 -3.97 74.63 -31.47
C GLY A 550 -2.79 74.67 -30.50
N ALA A 551 -2.87 73.91 -29.41
CA ALA A 551 -1.77 73.80 -28.47
C ALA A 551 -1.73 72.44 -27.82
N PHE A 552 -0.51 71.93 -27.62
CA PHE A 552 -0.23 70.78 -26.77
C PHE A 552 0.63 71.23 -25.58
N LYS A 553 0.88 70.34 -24.62
CA LYS A 553 1.70 70.62 -23.43
C LYS A 553 2.80 69.58 -23.27
N VAL A 554 3.88 70.01 -22.62
CA VAL A 554 5.02 69.16 -22.26
C VAL A 554 5.37 69.41 -20.79
N LYS A 555 5.74 68.35 -20.07
CA LYS A 555 6.46 68.42 -18.79
C LYS A 555 7.38 67.21 -18.60
N LEU A 556 8.15 67.20 -17.52
CA LEU A 556 9.06 66.13 -17.16
C LEU A 556 8.40 65.18 -16.15
N VAL A 557 8.75 63.88 -16.17
CA VAL A 557 8.19 62.87 -15.25
C VAL A 557 8.81 62.88 -13.85
N ARG A 558 10.13 63.11 -13.76
CA ARG A 558 10.91 63.22 -12.51
C ARG A 558 11.67 64.54 -12.44
N ARG A 559 11.93 65.04 -11.22
CA ARG A 559 12.61 66.32 -10.98
C ARG A 559 14.06 66.29 -11.48
N PRO A 560 14.47 67.15 -12.44
CA PRO A 560 15.82 67.10 -13.00
C PRO A 560 16.88 67.62 -12.01
N SER A 561 18.13 67.16 -12.20
CA SER A 561 19.29 67.55 -11.38
C SER A 561 19.83 68.96 -11.67
N ALA A 562 19.51 69.49 -12.86
CA ALA A 562 19.82 70.85 -13.33
C ALA A 562 18.72 71.32 -14.30
N SER A 563 18.93 72.42 -15.02
CA SER A 563 18.01 72.80 -16.09
C SER A 563 18.08 71.82 -17.27
N VAL A 564 16.91 71.47 -17.80
CA VAL A 564 16.72 70.68 -19.02
C VAL A 564 16.24 71.61 -20.13
N MET A 565 16.84 71.48 -21.31
CA MET A 565 16.36 72.12 -22.53
C MET A 565 15.77 71.06 -23.46
N VAL A 566 14.48 71.16 -23.74
CA VAL A 566 13.78 70.32 -24.72
C VAL A 566 13.70 71.12 -26.01
N GLY A 567 14.43 70.71 -27.04
CA GLY A 567 14.30 71.26 -28.39
C GLY A 567 13.05 70.71 -29.08
N LEU A 568 12.43 71.52 -29.95
CA LEU A 568 11.27 71.14 -30.75
C LEU A 568 11.54 71.40 -32.23
N THR A 569 11.23 70.41 -33.08
CA THR A 569 11.30 70.50 -34.55
C THR A 569 9.98 70.02 -35.13
N ALA A 570 9.34 70.83 -35.97
CA ALA A 570 8.12 70.46 -36.67
C ALA A 570 8.41 69.99 -38.11
N ALA A 571 7.52 69.17 -38.66
CA ALA A 571 7.45 68.79 -40.08
C ALA A 571 6.25 69.46 -40.78
N GLY A 572 6.19 69.38 -42.11
CA GLY A 572 5.13 69.99 -42.92
C GLY A 572 5.13 71.51 -42.85
N ASP A 573 3.96 72.13 -43.06
CA ASP A 573 3.73 73.57 -42.87
C ASP A 573 3.25 73.91 -41.44
N LEU A 574 3.74 73.18 -40.44
CA LEU A 574 3.46 73.45 -39.03
C LEU A 574 4.43 74.51 -38.47
N THR A 575 3.89 75.66 -38.08
CA THR A 575 4.65 76.71 -37.39
C THR A 575 4.48 76.59 -35.87
N LEU A 576 5.60 76.55 -35.13
CA LEU A 576 5.62 76.54 -33.66
C LEU A 576 5.87 77.92 -33.07
N ASN A 577 5.20 78.28 -31.97
CA ASN A 577 5.49 79.51 -31.24
C ASN A 577 6.82 79.47 -30.44
N LYS A 578 7.45 78.29 -30.33
CA LYS A 578 8.70 78.04 -29.60
C LYS A 578 9.49 76.92 -30.28
N SER A 579 10.79 77.10 -30.47
CA SER A 579 11.73 76.04 -30.89
C SER A 579 12.35 75.27 -29.72
N SER A 580 12.08 75.69 -28.47
CA SER A 580 12.58 75.03 -27.25
C SER A 580 11.75 75.36 -26.02
N LEU A 581 11.67 74.42 -25.09
CA LEU A 581 11.18 74.61 -23.72
C LEU A 581 12.34 74.47 -22.72
N THR A 582 12.26 75.18 -21.60
CA THR A 582 13.26 75.10 -20.53
C THR A 582 12.58 74.72 -19.22
N PHE A 583 12.91 73.54 -18.73
CA PHE A 583 12.48 73.05 -17.43
C PHE A 583 13.63 73.21 -16.43
N THR A 584 13.30 73.57 -15.20
CA THR A 584 14.28 73.74 -14.11
C THR A 584 13.87 72.92 -12.91
N THR A 585 14.73 72.85 -11.90
CA THR A 585 14.45 72.13 -10.65
C THR A 585 13.23 72.67 -9.87
N THR A 586 12.55 73.74 -10.33
CA THR A 586 11.37 74.34 -9.70
C THR A 586 10.16 74.54 -10.63
N ASN A 587 10.21 74.08 -11.89
CA ASN A 587 9.08 74.17 -12.85
C ASN A 587 9.10 73.01 -13.86
N TRP A 588 9.46 71.81 -13.39
CA TRP A 588 9.64 70.61 -14.22
C TRP A 588 8.32 69.85 -14.43
N ASP A 589 7.44 69.93 -13.44
CA ASP A 589 6.09 69.37 -13.34
C ASP A 589 4.99 70.35 -13.82
N ASP A 590 5.34 71.62 -14.02
CA ASP A 590 4.48 72.63 -14.65
C ASP A 590 4.21 72.30 -16.13
N ASP A 591 2.95 72.22 -16.53
CA ASP A 591 2.51 72.05 -17.93
C ASP A 591 3.00 73.23 -18.81
N GLN A 592 4.08 73.05 -19.58
CA GLN A 592 4.54 74.07 -20.53
C GLN A 592 3.86 73.89 -21.88
N SER A 593 2.92 74.79 -22.20
CA SER A 593 2.19 74.78 -23.47
C SER A 593 3.04 75.24 -24.66
N VAL A 594 2.89 74.57 -25.80
CA VAL A 594 3.42 74.92 -27.11
C VAL A 594 2.23 75.15 -28.04
N THR A 595 2.22 76.29 -28.73
CA THR A 595 1.19 76.61 -29.73
C THR A 595 1.69 76.20 -31.10
N VAL A 596 0.87 75.46 -31.83
CA VAL A 596 1.10 75.00 -33.20
C VAL A 596 0.08 75.70 -34.09
N THR A 597 0.52 76.20 -35.23
CA THR A 597 -0.33 76.78 -36.28
C THR A 597 -0.13 75.98 -37.56
N ALA A 598 -1.22 75.56 -38.22
CA ALA A 598 -1.17 75.06 -39.58
C ALA A 598 -1.03 76.23 -40.58
N GLY A 599 -0.41 75.98 -41.72
CA GLY A 599 -0.46 76.87 -42.87
C GLY A 599 -1.86 76.96 -43.49
N HIS A 600 -1.93 77.54 -44.68
CA HIS A 600 -3.01 77.26 -45.63
C HIS A 600 -2.35 76.82 -46.94
N ASP A 601 -2.87 75.81 -47.62
CA ASP A 601 -2.56 75.55 -49.03
C ASP A 601 -3.71 75.87 -50.01
N SER A 602 -4.19 74.91 -50.81
CA SER A 602 -5.20 75.08 -51.86
C SER A 602 -5.70 73.77 -52.51
N ASP A 603 -5.40 72.59 -51.92
CA ASP A 603 -6.10 71.35 -52.29
C ASP A 603 -7.28 71.03 -51.36
N ILE A 604 -7.54 69.76 -51.02
CA ILE A 604 -8.72 69.32 -50.23
C ILE A 604 -8.45 68.05 -49.39
N ASP A 605 -7.19 67.66 -49.20
CA ASP A 605 -6.82 66.42 -48.50
C ASP A 605 -6.34 66.70 -47.04
N ASP A 606 -6.95 66.04 -46.04
CA ASP A 606 -6.54 66.15 -44.62
C ASP A 606 -5.07 65.70 -44.40
N ASP A 607 -4.21 66.61 -43.91
CA ASP A 607 -2.77 66.38 -43.74
C ASP A 607 -2.39 65.86 -42.32
N THR A 608 -1.20 65.25 -42.16
CA THR A 608 -0.73 64.73 -40.87
C THR A 608 0.78 64.87 -40.71
N ASN A 609 1.19 65.68 -39.72
CA ASN A 609 2.58 66.00 -39.45
C ASN A 609 2.97 65.75 -37.99
N ASP A 610 4.21 65.31 -37.78
CA ASP A 610 4.78 65.04 -36.46
C ASP A 610 5.73 66.17 -36.01
N ILE A 611 5.71 66.47 -34.71
CA ILE A 611 6.64 67.37 -34.04
C ILE A 611 7.57 66.53 -33.16
N SER A 612 8.86 66.53 -33.46
CA SER A 612 9.89 65.84 -32.68
C SER A 612 10.37 66.69 -31.51
N LEU A 613 10.48 66.08 -30.33
CA LEU A 613 11.01 66.67 -29.10
C LEU A 613 12.27 65.93 -28.67
N SER A 614 13.33 66.66 -28.32
CA SER A 614 14.60 66.10 -27.83
C SER A 614 15.11 66.86 -26.61
N ALA A 615 15.24 66.18 -25.47
CA ALA A 615 15.73 66.75 -24.23
C ALA A 615 17.27 66.69 -24.10
N SER A 616 17.80 67.60 -23.29
CA SER A 616 19.24 67.73 -23.03
C SER A 616 19.51 68.45 -21.71
N GLY A 617 20.56 68.04 -20.99
CA GLY A 617 20.88 68.55 -19.65
C GLY A 617 20.00 67.96 -18.55
N GLY A 618 20.32 68.29 -17.28
CA GLY A 618 19.51 67.95 -16.11
C GLY A 618 19.26 66.46 -15.79
N GLY A 619 19.91 65.54 -16.50
CA GLY A 619 19.67 64.09 -16.47
C GLY A 619 19.13 63.59 -17.81
N TYR A 620 18.13 64.29 -18.34
CA TYR A 620 17.33 64.04 -19.54
C TYR A 620 18.09 64.08 -20.89
N ASN A 621 19.32 63.58 -20.96
CA ASN A 621 20.06 63.51 -22.22
C ASN A 621 19.57 62.31 -23.03
N ASN A 622 19.34 62.51 -24.34
CA ASN A 622 18.79 61.51 -25.27
C ASN A 622 17.31 61.15 -25.08
N VAL A 623 16.62 61.69 -24.07
CA VAL A 623 15.17 61.50 -23.91
C VAL A 623 14.44 62.21 -25.05
N THR A 624 13.61 61.48 -25.79
CA THR A 624 12.87 61.99 -26.96
C THR A 624 11.38 61.65 -26.90
N ALA A 625 10.54 62.52 -27.45
CA ALA A 625 9.12 62.27 -27.65
C ALA A 625 8.66 62.80 -29.01
N THR A 626 7.45 62.44 -29.43
CA THR A 626 6.80 62.98 -30.64
C THR A 626 5.36 63.37 -30.32
N ALA A 627 4.98 64.60 -30.68
CA ALA A 627 3.59 65.05 -30.67
C ALA A 627 3.06 64.99 -32.10
N ARG A 628 1.88 64.38 -32.32
CA ARG A 628 1.26 64.31 -33.64
C ARG A 628 0.26 65.44 -33.83
N VAL A 629 0.18 65.98 -35.04
CA VAL A 629 -0.80 66.99 -35.43
C VAL A 629 -1.46 66.55 -36.73
N ASN A 630 -2.79 66.43 -36.67
CA ASN A 630 -3.64 66.27 -37.85
C ASN A 630 -4.13 67.67 -38.26
N VAL A 631 -4.06 67.99 -39.55
CA VAL A 631 -4.62 69.22 -40.12
C VAL A 631 -5.88 68.84 -40.90
N THR A 632 -6.95 69.61 -40.74
CA THR A 632 -8.20 69.45 -41.47
C THR A 632 -8.38 70.58 -42.48
N ASP A 633 -8.81 70.22 -43.70
CA ASP A 633 -9.10 71.17 -44.77
C ASP A 633 -10.20 72.20 -44.38
N ASP A 634 -10.14 73.39 -44.98
CA ASP A 634 -11.19 74.42 -44.89
C ASP A 634 -11.68 74.99 -46.24
N ASP A 635 -11.19 74.47 -47.38
CA ASP A 635 -11.51 74.98 -48.71
C ASP A 635 -12.84 74.42 -49.30
N ALA A 636 -13.45 75.16 -50.24
CA ALA A 636 -14.87 75.00 -50.57
C ALA A 636 -15.17 74.80 -52.07
N VAL A 637 -15.32 73.54 -52.51
CA VAL A 637 -15.57 73.13 -53.90
C VAL A 637 -16.92 73.61 -54.51
N GLU A 638 -16.92 74.29 -55.66
CA GLU A 638 -18.09 74.79 -56.42
C GLU A 638 -17.88 74.84 -57.96
N LEU A 639 -18.97 74.77 -58.74
CA LEU A 639 -18.95 74.93 -60.20
C LEU A 639 -19.07 76.40 -60.64
N VAL A 640 -18.06 76.90 -61.35
CA VAL A 640 -18.00 78.28 -61.86
C VAL A 640 -18.57 78.36 -63.28
N LEU A 641 -19.73 79.02 -63.45
CA LEU A 641 -20.38 79.22 -64.74
C LEU A 641 -20.20 80.66 -65.26
N SER A 642 -19.92 80.83 -66.56
CA SER A 642 -19.83 82.19 -67.14
C SER A 642 -21.17 82.92 -67.26
N THR A 643 -22.28 82.17 -67.25
CA THR A 643 -23.65 82.69 -67.16
C THR A 643 -24.59 81.57 -66.72
N THR A 644 -25.69 81.93 -66.05
CA THR A 644 -26.83 81.06 -65.75
C THR A 644 -28.01 81.26 -66.72
N ARG A 645 -27.90 82.21 -67.66
CA ARG A 645 -28.91 82.45 -68.72
C ARG A 645 -28.28 82.77 -70.07
N LEU A 646 -28.86 82.23 -71.13
CA LEU A 646 -28.41 82.35 -72.51
C LEU A 646 -29.63 82.65 -73.40
N THR A 647 -29.43 83.39 -74.50
CA THR A 647 -30.49 83.65 -75.49
C THR A 647 -29.97 83.28 -76.87
N VAL A 648 -30.78 82.54 -77.64
CA VAL A 648 -30.40 81.99 -78.95
C VAL A 648 -31.60 82.16 -79.90
N THR A 649 -31.44 82.95 -80.96
CA THR A 649 -32.41 82.98 -82.07
C THR A 649 -32.36 81.65 -82.84
N GLU A 650 -33.47 81.25 -83.47
CA GLU A 650 -33.50 80.10 -84.37
C GLU A 650 -32.43 80.17 -85.48
N SER A 651 -32.04 78.99 -85.99
CA SER A 651 -30.78 78.78 -86.76
C SER A 651 -29.48 79.24 -86.07
N GLY A 652 -29.53 79.77 -84.85
CA GLY A 652 -28.43 80.41 -84.16
C GLY A 652 -27.63 79.51 -83.21
N SER A 653 -26.59 80.09 -82.61
CA SER A 653 -25.83 79.46 -81.53
C SER A 653 -25.11 80.46 -80.64
N ALA A 654 -25.05 80.15 -79.33
CA ALA A 654 -24.29 80.90 -78.34
C ALA A 654 -23.52 79.96 -77.40
N THR A 655 -22.68 80.51 -76.53
CA THR A 655 -21.73 79.73 -75.71
C THR A 655 -21.71 80.18 -74.25
N PHE A 656 -21.46 79.25 -73.33
CA PHE A 656 -21.06 79.53 -71.96
C PHE A 656 -19.83 78.67 -71.59
N THR A 657 -19.17 78.96 -70.47
CA THR A 657 -18.03 78.18 -69.97
C THR A 657 -18.26 77.66 -68.56
N VAL A 658 -17.55 76.57 -68.22
CA VAL A 658 -17.55 75.93 -66.90
C VAL A 658 -16.10 75.81 -66.42
N ALA A 659 -15.83 76.10 -65.15
CA ALA A 659 -14.59 75.79 -64.45
C ALA A 659 -14.88 75.27 -63.03
N LEU A 660 -13.86 74.74 -62.35
CA LEU A 660 -13.88 74.47 -60.91
C LEU A 660 -13.20 75.64 -60.16
N ASN A 661 -13.45 75.81 -58.85
CA ASN A 661 -12.90 76.92 -58.07
C ASN A 661 -11.71 76.56 -57.16
N SER A 662 -11.52 75.28 -56.80
CA SER A 662 -10.35 74.74 -56.09
C SER A 662 -9.81 73.48 -56.78
N ALA A 663 -8.63 73.00 -56.35
CA ALA A 663 -8.04 71.80 -56.90
C ALA A 663 -8.79 70.53 -56.46
N PRO A 664 -9.24 69.66 -57.37
CA PRO A 664 -9.85 68.39 -57.00
C PRO A 664 -8.78 67.32 -56.72
N SER A 665 -9.01 66.45 -55.73
CA SER A 665 -8.11 65.33 -55.40
C SER A 665 -8.08 64.21 -56.46
N ALA A 666 -9.00 64.24 -57.43
CA ALA A 666 -9.02 63.33 -58.57
C ALA A 666 -9.62 64.01 -59.83
N GLY A 667 -9.75 63.26 -60.93
CA GLY A 667 -10.44 63.76 -62.11
C GLY A 667 -11.94 63.97 -61.85
N VAL A 668 -12.49 65.11 -62.28
CA VAL A 668 -13.91 65.48 -62.12
C VAL A 668 -14.60 65.44 -63.48
N THR A 669 -15.73 64.74 -63.57
CA THR A 669 -16.57 64.69 -64.76
C THR A 669 -17.79 65.59 -64.55
N VAL A 670 -17.92 66.69 -65.29
CA VAL A 670 -19.13 67.53 -65.28
C VAL A 670 -20.00 67.17 -66.47
N ARG A 671 -21.08 66.42 -66.21
CA ARG A 671 -22.09 66.05 -67.21
C ARG A 671 -23.05 67.20 -67.46
N LEU A 672 -23.51 67.37 -68.69
CA LEU A 672 -24.49 68.38 -69.10
C LEU A 672 -25.66 67.72 -69.83
N ALA A 673 -26.89 67.97 -69.35
CA ALA A 673 -28.09 67.40 -69.96
C ALA A 673 -29.30 68.34 -69.86
N GLN A 674 -30.23 68.25 -70.82
CA GLN A 674 -31.58 68.77 -70.63
C GLN A 674 -32.37 67.81 -69.74
N PRO A 675 -33.17 68.29 -68.75
CA PRO A 675 -34.02 67.41 -67.97
C PRO A 675 -35.10 66.76 -68.86
N SER A 676 -35.41 65.50 -68.61
CA SER A 676 -36.31 64.72 -69.48
C SER A 676 -37.77 65.23 -69.48
N ALA A 677 -38.17 65.95 -68.43
CA ALA A 677 -39.44 66.68 -68.38
C ALA A 677 -39.19 68.14 -68.78
N GLY A 678 -39.91 68.63 -69.79
CA GLY A 678 -39.68 69.97 -70.35
C GLY A 678 -38.51 70.05 -71.33
N ARG A 679 -38.02 68.92 -71.86
CA ARG A 679 -37.02 68.90 -72.92
C ARG A 679 -37.59 69.52 -74.21
N ASN A 680 -37.12 70.72 -74.55
CA ASN A 680 -37.21 71.27 -75.89
C ASN A 680 -36.30 70.46 -76.85
N THR A 681 -36.78 70.14 -78.05
CA THR A 681 -36.10 69.23 -79.00
C THR A 681 -35.06 69.90 -79.88
N ASP A 682 -35.07 71.22 -79.87
CA ASP A 682 -34.61 72.09 -80.93
C ASP A 682 -33.33 72.81 -80.44
N VAL A 683 -33.24 73.02 -79.13
CA VAL A 683 -32.02 73.28 -78.38
C VAL A 683 -31.15 72.01 -78.31
N SER A 684 -29.95 72.11 -78.89
CA SER A 684 -28.89 71.09 -78.79
C SER A 684 -27.64 71.66 -78.11
N ILE A 685 -26.91 70.78 -77.40
CA ILE A 685 -25.72 71.13 -76.61
C ILE A 685 -24.50 70.33 -77.08
N SER A 686 -23.32 70.94 -77.01
CA SER A 686 -22.05 70.27 -77.33
C SER A 686 -20.86 70.93 -76.64
N PRO A 687 -20.02 70.18 -75.90
CA PRO A 687 -20.17 68.76 -75.54
C PRO A 687 -21.21 68.52 -74.44
N GLU A 688 -21.62 67.26 -74.26
CA GLU A 688 -22.49 66.79 -73.15
C GLU A 688 -21.70 66.37 -71.88
N SER A 689 -20.36 66.44 -71.92
CA SER A 689 -19.48 66.19 -70.77
C SER A 689 -18.26 67.11 -70.84
N LEU A 690 -17.74 67.50 -69.67
CA LEU A 690 -16.52 68.27 -69.49
C LEU A 690 -15.66 67.61 -68.40
N ASP A 691 -14.51 67.09 -68.80
CA ASP A 691 -13.63 66.35 -67.90
C ASP A 691 -12.50 67.29 -67.43
N PHE A 692 -12.32 67.43 -66.12
CA PHE A 692 -11.28 68.25 -65.47
C PHE A 692 -10.28 67.35 -64.73
N THR A 693 -9.02 67.76 -64.69
CA THR A 693 -7.93 67.10 -63.95
C THR A 693 -7.47 67.96 -62.77
N THR A 694 -6.69 67.36 -61.89
CA THR A 694 -5.97 68.03 -60.78
C THR A 694 -5.03 69.16 -61.25
N THR A 695 -4.78 69.31 -62.56
CA THR A 695 -3.88 70.32 -63.15
C THR A 695 -4.55 71.35 -64.07
N ASP A 696 -5.80 71.14 -64.48
CA ASP A 696 -6.53 72.05 -65.39
C ASP A 696 -7.95 72.42 -64.92
N TRP A 697 -8.29 72.09 -63.68
CA TRP A 697 -9.56 72.39 -62.99
C TRP A 697 -10.04 73.84 -63.16
N GLY A 698 -9.15 74.81 -62.98
CA GLY A 698 -9.47 76.25 -63.11
C GLY A 698 -9.51 76.76 -64.56
N THR A 699 -9.20 75.91 -65.55
CA THR A 699 -9.22 76.29 -66.97
C THR A 699 -10.65 76.18 -67.52
N ALA A 700 -11.30 77.32 -67.76
CA ALA A 700 -12.68 77.36 -68.21
C ALA A 700 -12.89 76.66 -69.58
N LYS A 701 -13.68 75.58 -69.58
CA LYS A 701 -14.02 74.77 -70.75
C LYS A 701 -15.34 75.26 -71.36
N THR A 702 -15.43 75.29 -72.70
CA THR A 702 -16.55 75.93 -73.42
C THR A 702 -17.63 74.95 -73.85
N VAL A 703 -18.90 75.32 -73.65
CA VAL A 703 -20.09 74.63 -74.13
C VAL A 703 -20.77 75.49 -75.19
N THR A 704 -21.12 74.87 -76.32
CA THR A 704 -21.93 75.51 -77.37
C THR A 704 -23.37 75.03 -77.26
N VAL A 705 -24.31 75.97 -77.34
CA VAL A 705 -25.75 75.74 -77.42
C VAL A 705 -26.22 76.22 -78.80
N ARG A 706 -27.07 75.45 -79.47
CA ARG A 706 -27.68 75.80 -80.76
C ARG A 706 -29.19 75.69 -80.68
N ALA A 707 -29.91 76.58 -81.34
CA ALA A 707 -31.33 76.37 -81.66
C ALA A 707 -31.40 75.87 -83.11
N ALA A 708 -32.21 74.83 -83.35
CA ALA A 708 -32.70 74.50 -84.68
C ALA A 708 -33.71 75.57 -85.14
N GLU A 709 -34.21 75.41 -86.36
CA GLU A 709 -35.32 76.19 -86.90
C GLU A 709 -36.52 75.26 -87.03
N ASP A 710 -37.71 75.68 -86.61
CA ASP A 710 -38.95 74.95 -86.87
C ASP A 710 -39.93 75.70 -87.81
N ALA A 711 -41.20 75.88 -87.43
CA ALA A 711 -42.26 76.49 -88.23
C ALA A 711 -43.51 76.90 -87.38
N ASP A 712 -43.39 77.04 -86.06
CA ASP A 712 -44.42 77.70 -85.25
C ASP A 712 -44.13 79.22 -85.07
N THR A 713 -44.68 79.92 -84.08
CA THR A 713 -44.43 81.37 -83.86
C THR A 713 -44.42 81.70 -82.35
N ALA A 714 -43.82 80.82 -81.56
CA ALA A 714 -43.71 80.93 -80.10
C ALA A 714 -42.28 81.37 -79.70
N SER A 715 -41.85 81.10 -78.47
CA SER A 715 -40.49 81.47 -78.01
C SER A 715 -40.19 80.62 -76.79
N GLU A 716 -39.36 79.61 -77.00
CA GLU A 716 -39.27 78.45 -76.13
C GLU A 716 -38.27 78.72 -75.01
N THR A 717 -38.28 77.83 -74.02
CA THR A 717 -37.18 77.77 -73.06
C THR A 717 -36.69 76.34 -72.93
N ALA A 718 -35.38 76.19 -72.78
CA ALA A 718 -34.75 74.96 -72.35
C ALA A 718 -33.95 75.22 -71.07
N THR A 719 -33.70 74.18 -70.29
CA THR A 719 -32.70 74.21 -69.21
C THR A 719 -31.63 73.18 -69.49
N ILE A 720 -30.39 73.53 -69.19
CA ILE A 720 -29.23 72.65 -69.21
C ILE A 720 -28.80 72.50 -67.76
N ASP A 721 -28.98 71.31 -67.22
CA ASP A 721 -28.54 70.96 -65.88
C ASP A 721 -27.12 70.39 -65.96
N LEU A 722 -26.27 70.82 -65.04
CA LEU A 722 -24.90 70.34 -64.89
C LEU A 722 -24.79 69.53 -63.60
N THR A 723 -24.04 68.44 -63.61
CA THR A 723 -23.77 67.63 -62.42
C THR A 723 -22.33 67.13 -62.45
N ALA A 724 -21.60 67.37 -61.37
CA ALA A 724 -20.23 66.92 -61.19
C ALA A 724 -20.16 65.59 -60.40
N GLU A 725 -19.16 64.78 -60.77
CA GLU A 725 -18.90 63.42 -60.28
C GLU A 725 -17.37 63.24 -60.18
N GLY A 726 -16.88 62.76 -59.04
CA GLY A 726 -15.45 62.56 -58.72
C GLY A 726 -14.74 63.76 -58.08
N GLY A 727 -13.54 63.50 -57.53
CA GLY A 727 -12.56 64.50 -57.10
C GLY A 727 -13.02 65.49 -56.01
N GLY A 728 -13.96 65.10 -55.15
CA GLY A 728 -14.55 65.96 -54.13
C GLY A 728 -15.75 66.80 -54.60
N TYR A 729 -16.00 66.86 -55.92
CA TYR A 729 -17.09 67.65 -56.51
C TYR A 729 -18.41 66.87 -56.62
N ASP A 730 -18.50 65.67 -56.04
CA ASP A 730 -19.66 64.79 -56.13
C ASP A 730 -20.97 65.47 -55.67
N GLY A 731 -21.95 65.50 -56.58
CA GLY A 731 -23.27 66.10 -56.34
C GLY A 731 -23.29 67.63 -56.40
N LYS A 732 -22.19 68.31 -56.76
CA LYS A 732 -22.22 69.74 -57.09
C LYS A 732 -22.93 69.94 -58.42
N THR A 733 -23.87 70.88 -58.48
CA THR A 733 -24.76 71.08 -59.64
C THR A 733 -24.80 72.52 -60.12
N GLY A 734 -24.96 72.72 -61.42
CA GLY A 734 -25.22 74.02 -62.05
C GLY A 734 -26.46 73.98 -62.93
N ARG A 735 -26.98 75.15 -63.33
CA ARG A 735 -28.08 75.26 -64.30
C ARG A 735 -27.91 76.49 -65.19
N VAL A 736 -28.10 76.28 -66.50
CA VAL A 736 -28.20 77.35 -67.50
C VAL A 736 -29.58 77.30 -68.14
N THR A 737 -30.34 78.40 -68.07
CA THR A 737 -31.58 78.56 -68.83
C THR A 737 -31.27 79.13 -70.20
N VAL A 738 -31.87 78.56 -71.24
CA VAL A 738 -31.75 79.01 -72.63
C VAL A 738 -33.12 79.54 -73.08
N ASP A 739 -33.18 80.80 -73.48
CA ASP A 739 -34.34 81.37 -74.18
C ASP A 739 -34.14 81.20 -75.69
N VAL A 740 -35.12 80.60 -76.37
CA VAL A 740 -35.18 80.51 -77.84
C VAL A 740 -36.05 81.65 -78.38
N ILE A 741 -35.69 82.21 -79.53
CA ILE A 741 -36.40 83.36 -80.13
C ILE A 741 -36.71 83.08 -81.62
N ASP A 742 -38.01 83.00 -81.92
CA ASP A 742 -38.67 82.92 -83.24
C ASP A 742 -38.40 84.13 -84.15
N ASP A 743 -38.44 83.91 -85.47
CA ASP A 743 -38.41 84.97 -86.49
C ASP A 743 -39.37 84.81 -87.71
N ASP A 744 -40.41 83.95 -87.64
CA ASP A 744 -41.29 83.62 -88.79
C ASP A 744 -42.45 84.63 -89.06
N GLY A 745 -42.98 84.61 -90.30
CA GLY A 745 -43.47 85.81 -90.99
C GLY A 745 -44.99 85.95 -91.23
N ARG A 746 -45.58 87.07 -90.75
CA ARG A 746 -47.01 87.43 -90.93
C ARG A 746 -47.29 88.38 -92.13
N PHE A 747 -48.47 88.30 -92.76
CA PHE A 747 -48.89 89.18 -93.86
C PHE A 747 -49.40 90.58 -93.42
N VAL A 748 -49.20 91.60 -94.27
CA VAL A 748 -49.72 92.96 -94.07
C VAL A 748 -50.50 93.47 -95.30
N MET A 749 -51.74 93.90 -95.10
CA MET A 749 -52.59 94.58 -96.10
C MET A 749 -53.53 95.61 -95.43
N PRO A 750 -53.96 96.69 -96.12
CA PRO A 750 -54.94 97.62 -95.57
C PRO A 750 -56.35 96.99 -95.48
N ALA A 751 -57.00 97.13 -94.33
CA ALA A 751 -58.28 96.45 -94.04
C ALA A 751 -59.49 96.94 -94.88
N THR A 752 -59.44 98.17 -95.42
CA THR A 752 -60.45 98.72 -96.33
C THR A 752 -59.83 99.67 -97.35
N LEU A 753 -60.37 99.72 -98.57
CA LEU A 753 -59.94 100.62 -99.64
C LEU A 753 -61.15 101.29 -100.32
N THR A 754 -61.51 102.49 -99.87
CA THR A 754 -62.62 103.25 -100.46
C THR A 754 -62.16 103.98 -101.73
N VAL A 755 -62.76 103.64 -102.88
CA VAL A 755 -62.55 104.31 -104.18
C VAL A 755 -63.85 105.01 -104.58
N ALA A 756 -63.75 106.20 -105.19
CA ALA A 756 -64.92 106.92 -105.71
C ALA A 756 -65.31 106.39 -107.10
N GLU A 757 -66.58 106.58 -107.49
CA GLU A 757 -67.08 106.17 -108.81
C GLU A 757 -66.25 106.82 -109.94
N GLY A 758 -65.79 106.00 -110.90
CA GLY A 758 -64.89 106.42 -111.98
C GLY A 758 -63.42 106.67 -111.58
N GLY A 759 -63.07 106.51 -110.30
CA GLY A 759 -61.68 106.65 -109.82
C GLY A 759 -60.91 105.32 -109.78
N SER A 760 -59.60 105.42 -109.51
CA SER A 760 -58.74 104.28 -109.18
C SER A 760 -57.90 104.60 -107.93
N LYS A 761 -57.47 103.57 -107.21
CA LYS A 761 -56.47 103.62 -106.14
C LYS A 761 -55.67 102.33 -106.12
N ASP A 762 -54.37 102.46 -105.91
CA ASP A 762 -53.49 101.34 -105.60
C ASP A 762 -53.60 100.96 -104.11
N PHE A 763 -53.26 99.71 -103.79
CA PHE A 763 -52.96 99.27 -102.44
C PHE A 763 -51.74 98.36 -102.45
N THR A 764 -50.94 98.40 -101.39
CA THR A 764 -49.76 97.55 -101.23
C THR A 764 -50.12 96.34 -100.37
N VAL A 765 -49.73 95.15 -100.83
CA VAL A 765 -49.60 93.96 -99.99
C VAL A 765 -48.12 93.76 -99.70
N ALA A 766 -47.76 93.54 -98.45
CA ALA A 766 -46.41 93.28 -98.02
C ALA A 766 -46.32 92.01 -97.16
N LEU A 767 -45.18 91.36 -97.21
CA LEU A 767 -44.76 90.36 -96.23
C LEU A 767 -44.14 91.11 -95.04
N GLY A 768 -44.40 90.66 -93.81
CA GLY A 768 -43.81 91.25 -92.60
C GLY A 768 -42.30 91.00 -92.50
N ALA A 769 -41.83 89.90 -93.09
CA ALA A 769 -40.43 89.48 -93.13
C ALA A 769 -39.93 89.22 -94.58
N ARG A 770 -38.62 89.02 -94.75
CA ARG A 770 -37.99 88.66 -96.04
C ARG A 770 -38.16 87.16 -96.26
N PRO A 771 -38.89 86.69 -97.30
CA PRO A 771 -39.10 85.27 -97.49
C PRO A 771 -37.83 84.56 -97.97
N THR A 772 -37.61 83.35 -97.45
CA THR A 772 -36.54 82.43 -97.87
C THR A 772 -36.81 81.77 -99.23
N GLY A 773 -38.06 81.81 -99.72
CA GLY A 773 -38.49 81.23 -101.00
C GLY A 773 -39.43 82.12 -101.83
N ASN A 774 -39.85 81.63 -103.00
CA ASN A 774 -40.76 82.34 -103.91
C ASN A 774 -42.21 82.32 -103.39
N VAL A 775 -42.63 83.38 -102.70
CA VAL A 775 -44.03 83.54 -102.26
C VAL A 775 -44.94 83.93 -103.43
N THR A 776 -46.04 83.19 -103.61
CA THR A 776 -47.09 83.51 -104.59
C THR A 776 -48.30 84.10 -103.86
N VAL A 777 -48.57 85.38 -104.09
CA VAL A 777 -49.76 86.07 -103.54
C VAL A 777 -50.85 86.12 -104.61
N MET A 778 -52.03 85.56 -104.30
CA MET A 778 -53.17 85.51 -105.23
C MET A 778 -54.30 86.42 -104.74
N LEU A 779 -54.60 87.47 -105.51
CA LEU A 779 -55.69 88.41 -105.25
C LEU A 779 -56.95 87.98 -106.01
N ALA A 780 -58.09 87.90 -105.32
CA ALA A 780 -59.39 87.56 -105.89
C ALA A 780 -60.45 88.59 -105.47
N GLN A 781 -61.25 89.08 -106.42
CA GLN A 781 -62.35 90.00 -106.17
C GLN A 781 -63.68 89.24 -106.11
N THR A 782 -64.44 89.42 -105.03
CA THR A 782 -65.72 88.73 -104.77
C THR A 782 -66.85 89.71 -104.51
N GLY A 783 -67.37 90.35 -105.57
CA GLY A 783 -68.48 91.32 -105.44
C GLY A 783 -69.11 91.71 -106.78
N THR A 784 -70.40 92.05 -106.77
CA THR A 784 -71.21 92.36 -107.95
C THR A 784 -71.06 93.80 -108.44
N THR A 785 -70.91 93.97 -109.76
CA THR A 785 -70.77 95.29 -110.41
C THR A 785 -72.08 95.80 -110.99
N THR A 786 -72.30 97.12 -110.90
CA THR A 786 -72.95 97.90 -111.96
C THR A 786 -72.17 99.20 -112.15
N GLY A 787 -71.50 99.39 -113.30
CA GLY A 787 -70.96 100.71 -113.67
C GLY A 787 -69.44 100.90 -113.75
N LEU A 788 -68.65 99.90 -114.14
CA LEU A 788 -67.30 100.16 -114.68
C LEU A 788 -67.09 99.39 -115.99
N HIS A 789 -66.43 100.05 -116.95
CA HIS A 789 -66.09 99.48 -118.27
C HIS A 789 -64.81 98.65 -118.19
N ASP A 790 -64.73 97.62 -119.03
CA ASP A 790 -63.55 96.78 -119.22
C ASP A 790 -62.31 97.60 -119.61
N GLN A 791 -61.29 97.59 -118.73
CA GLN A 791 -59.90 97.86 -119.06
C GLN A 791 -58.99 96.90 -118.28
N GLN A 792 -57.91 96.48 -118.94
CA GLN A 792 -57.05 95.37 -118.50
C GLN A 792 -56.34 95.66 -117.17
N LEU A 793 -56.28 94.67 -116.27
CA LEU A 793 -55.32 94.64 -115.16
C LEU A 793 -53.90 94.46 -115.72
N ALA A 794 -53.24 95.56 -116.08
CA ALA A 794 -51.84 95.60 -116.49
C ALA A 794 -50.90 95.45 -115.27
N GLY A 795 -50.84 94.25 -114.69
CA GLY A 795 -50.02 93.94 -113.52
C GLY A 795 -48.53 94.20 -113.76
N ARG A 796 -47.99 95.28 -113.18
CA ARG A 796 -46.59 95.70 -113.37
C ARG A 796 -45.69 95.20 -112.24
N THR A 797 -45.18 93.97 -112.36
CA THR A 797 -44.26 93.38 -111.38
C THR A 797 -42.89 94.06 -111.38
N THR A 798 -42.71 95.10 -110.56
CA THR A 798 -41.41 95.73 -110.31
C THR A 798 -40.54 94.85 -109.40
N ARG A 799 -39.67 94.03 -110.00
CA ARG A 799 -38.57 93.37 -109.27
C ARG A 799 -37.61 94.45 -108.77
N HIS A 800 -37.37 94.52 -107.47
CA HIS A 800 -36.28 95.31 -106.89
C HIS A 800 -35.14 94.39 -106.42
N GLY A 801 -33.92 94.76 -106.82
CA GLY A 801 -32.61 94.43 -106.22
C GLY A 801 -32.39 93.04 -105.61
N GLN A 802 -31.52 92.25 -106.24
CA GLN A 802 -30.66 91.35 -105.46
C GLN A 802 -29.75 92.19 -104.57
N CYS A 803 -29.64 91.82 -103.30
CA CYS A 803 -28.43 91.99 -102.50
C CYS A 803 -28.18 90.73 -101.68
N GLY A 804 -26.90 90.38 -101.60
CA GLY A 804 -26.28 89.51 -100.62
C GLY A 804 -24.78 89.91 -100.53
N PRO A 805 -23.97 89.27 -99.67
CA PRO A 805 -24.34 88.21 -98.72
C PRO A 805 -25.48 88.64 -97.78
#